data_AF-A0A485P9Y5-F1
#
_entry.id   AF-A0A485P9Y5-F1
#
_cell.length_a   1.000
_cell.length_b   1.000
_cell.length_c   1.000
_cell.angle_alpha   90.00
_cell.angle_beta   90.00
_cell.angle_gamma   90.00
#
_symmetry.space_group_name_H-M   'P 1'
#
loop_
_entity.id
_entity.type
_entity.pdbx_description
1 polymer ?
#
loop_
_entity_poly.entity_id
_entity_poly.type
_entity_poly.pdbx_seq_one_letter_code
_entity_poly.pdbx_strand_id
1 'polypeptide(L)'
;MSRILALFPALPPAPSSSSPCYLFPSLMSSASSSSPFENGVMLYMVYLSKEELQRFKQLLVDENPRPGSVQITWDQVKTARWGEVVHLLMEYFPGRLAWDVTRDIFAKMNQTELCLQVQMELNDILPRLEPADTNPREMPVNMEERESDKIQEYELHMIDECSTTCSKTTWPGNHVDFFYQEIERHKRFLPCLFLPRRPQGRQPMTVVLQGVAGVGKTTLAKKVMLEWAQNKFYPHKFWCAFYIHCREVAQVAKQNFSELIAHKWPGSKALMSKIMSKPDQLLLLFDGFEEVTLTLTDRPTDLSEDWSQKLPGSILLTSLLSKRMLPEATILITLRFMSRRKLKPFLKQPSFITLTAFGMAERGKYFRTYFGHKREADEALSFVMGNTILLSMCQVPVVCWMVCSCLRQQMERGADLRQVYPNATALFVQYLSSLFPTKAGGLPGNIHQEQLRGLCYLAAEGMWNMKWVFDPKDLEHAKLEETAVATFLRVNIFQRVAGDQDCYTFAFMSFQEFFAALWYVLSSPQRLRNFQVLDSVHVTHLIAYPGRKKNYLTPMGLFLFGLLNETCALAAEKSFRGKLTLSNRKKLLEVAALSHEFGPPTPHHGVPQLLYCLHETQEEALVSQILNDCQKAALTVSKVKDI
;
A
#
# COMPACT_ATOMS: atom_id res chain seq x y z
N MET A 1 -4.46 -1.41 -63.24
CA MET A 1 -5.11 -2.47 -62.44
C MET A 1 -4.11 -3.59 -62.22
N SER A 2 -3.93 -4.03 -60.97
CA SER A 2 -2.95 -5.02 -60.45
C SER A 2 -1.59 -4.51 -59.94
N ARG A 3 -1.26 -4.96 -58.71
CA ARG A 3 0.04 -4.97 -57.97
C ARG A 3 0.54 -3.57 -57.52
N ILE A 4 0.91 -3.28 -56.26
CA ILE A 4 1.84 -3.97 -55.33
C ILE A 4 1.45 -3.61 -53.87
N LEU A 5 1.32 -4.64 -53.02
CA LEU A 5 1.42 -4.61 -51.55
C LEU A 5 2.76 -5.28 -51.19
N ALA A 6 3.58 -4.65 -50.33
CA ALA A 6 4.38 -5.27 -49.24
C ALA A 6 5.55 -4.37 -48.78
N LEU A 7 5.97 -4.63 -47.52
CA LEU A 7 7.14 -4.16 -46.74
C LEU A 7 6.76 -3.08 -45.69
N PHE A 8 6.56 -3.38 -44.39
CA PHE A 8 7.34 -4.23 -43.46
C PHE A 8 6.51 -4.59 -42.19
N PRO A 9 6.96 -5.55 -41.33
CA PRO A 9 6.54 -6.94 -41.29
C PRO A 9 5.50 -7.29 -40.20
N ALA A 10 4.72 -8.33 -40.47
CA ALA A 10 3.97 -9.09 -39.49
C ALA A 10 4.92 -9.98 -38.66
N LEU A 11 4.77 -10.01 -37.34
CA LEU A 11 5.35 -11.02 -36.46
C LEU A 11 4.48 -12.32 -36.48
N PRO A 12 5.10 -13.51 -36.37
CA PRO A 12 4.52 -14.82 -36.71
C PRO A 12 3.68 -15.45 -35.57
N PRO A 13 2.95 -16.56 -35.83
CA PRO A 13 2.13 -17.24 -34.82
C PRO A 13 2.98 -18.12 -33.89
N ALA A 14 2.50 -18.26 -32.65
CA ALA A 14 3.16 -19.03 -31.59
C ALA A 14 3.26 -20.54 -31.87
N PRO A 15 4.27 -21.23 -31.31
CA PRO A 15 4.12 -22.61 -30.86
C PRO A 15 3.77 -22.67 -29.37
N SER A 16 2.88 -23.60 -29.07
CA SER A 16 2.34 -23.98 -27.77
C SER A 16 3.39 -24.51 -26.80
N SER A 17 3.60 -23.81 -25.69
CA SER A 17 3.74 -24.36 -24.32
C SER A 17 4.23 -23.26 -23.37
N SER A 18 3.32 -22.49 -22.80
CA SER A 18 3.51 -21.82 -21.50
C SER A 18 2.23 -21.07 -21.16
N SER A 19 1.69 -21.41 -20.00
CA SER A 19 0.42 -20.97 -19.46
C SER A 19 0.26 -19.44 -19.52
N PRO A 20 -0.91 -18.90 -19.90
CA PRO A 20 -1.11 -17.46 -19.99
C PRO A 20 -1.05 -16.82 -18.60
N CYS A 21 0.06 -16.12 -18.35
CA CYS A 21 0.28 -15.20 -17.23
C CYS A 21 -0.61 -13.95 -17.35
N TYR A 22 -1.91 -14.11 -17.16
CA TYR A 22 -2.82 -12.99 -16.93
C TYR A 22 -3.65 -13.29 -15.70
N LEU A 23 -3.59 -12.36 -14.74
CA LEU A 23 -4.62 -12.00 -13.76
C LEU A 23 -3.95 -11.05 -12.74
N PHE A 24 -4.12 -9.76 -12.98
CA PHE A 24 -4.02 -8.74 -11.94
C PHE A 24 -5.21 -8.95 -10.99
N PRO A 25 -5.02 -9.04 -9.66
CA PRO A 25 -6.14 -8.97 -8.73
C PRO A 25 -6.70 -7.54 -8.72
N SER A 26 -7.92 -7.40 -9.25
CA SER A 26 -8.96 -6.43 -8.86
C SER A 26 -8.51 -5.24 -8.00
N LEU A 27 -8.20 -4.12 -8.66
CA LEU A 27 -7.94 -2.85 -7.96
C LEU A 27 -9.19 -1.99 -7.75
N MET A 28 -10.38 -2.42 -8.15
CA MET A 28 -11.67 -1.90 -7.65
C MET A 28 -12.77 -2.93 -7.98
N SER A 29 -13.38 -3.46 -6.93
CA SER A 29 -14.52 -4.40 -6.83
C SER A 29 -14.49 -4.74 -5.33
N SER A 30 -15.34 -4.26 -4.44
CA SER A 30 -16.74 -3.89 -4.50
C SER A 30 -17.01 -2.77 -3.49
N ALA A 31 -17.88 -1.82 -3.85
CA ALA A 31 -18.58 -0.99 -2.87
C ALA A 31 -19.83 -1.74 -2.37
N SER A 32 -19.69 -3.04 -2.10
CA SER A 32 -20.57 -3.80 -1.23
C SER A 32 -19.68 -4.20 -0.07
N SER A 33 -19.63 -3.36 0.98
CA SER A 33 -18.98 -3.69 2.25
C SER A 33 -17.79 -4.66 2.12
N SER A 34 -16.74 -4.31 1.36
CA SER A 34 -15.56 -5.18 1.27
C SER A 34 -14.81 -5.08 2.59
N SER A 35 -15.39 -5.72 3.60
CA SER A 35 -14.83 -5.76 4.92
C SER A 35 -13.49 -6.49 4.80
N PRO A 36 -12.48 -6.10 5.57
CA PRO A 36 -11.22 -6.84 5.62
C PRO A 36 -11.40 -8.30 6.09
N PHE A 37 -12.62 -8.66 6.47
CA PHE A 37 -13.07 -9.94 6.97
C PHE A 37 -13.53 -10.92 5.89
N GLU A 38 -13.48 -10.66 4.57
CA GLU A 38 -14.05 -11.63 3.60
C GLU A 38 -13.46 -13.06 3.64
N ASN A 39 -12.34 -13.29 4.34
CA ASN A 39 -11.69 -14.60 4.40
C ASN A 39 -11.12 -14.91 5.80
N GLY A 40 -11.73 -14.49 6.90
CA GLY A 40 -11.32 -14.91 8.25
C GLY A 40 -12.25 -15.98 8.81
N VAL A 41 -11.86 -16.60 9.92
CA VAL A 41 -12.65 -17.62 10.62
C VAL A 41 -13.35 -16.99 11.83
N MET A 42 -14.61 -17.36 12.09
CA MET A 42 -15.41 -16.90 13.24
C MET A 42 -15.55 -15.38 13.35
N LEU A 43 -15.67 -14.70 12.21
CA LEU A 43 -15.60 -13.24 12.16
C LEU A 43 -16.77 -12.54 12.81
N TYR A 44 -17.89 -13.23 12.94
CA TYR A 44 -19.07 -12.76 13.64
C TYR A 44 -18.79 -12.38 15.11
N MET A 45 -17.68 -12.84 15.71
CA MET A 45 -17.25 -12.37 17.03
C MET A 45 -16.93 -10.87 17.08
N VAL A 46 -16.70 -10.21 15.94
CA VAL A 46 -16.52 -8.75 15.86
C VAL A 46 -17.79 -7.98 16.22
N TYR A 47 -18.97 -8.61 16.11
CA TYR A 47 -20.26 -7.98 16.37
C TYR A 47 -20.66 -8.01 17.85
N LEU A 48 -19.94 -8.77 18.68
CA LEU A 48 -20.18 -8.80 20.12
C LEU A 48 -19.86 -7.43 20.72
N SER A 49 -20.75 -6.96 21.60
CA SER A 49 -20.46 -5.83 22.47
C SER A 49 -19.25 -6.13 23.37
N LYS A 50 -18.69 -5.09 24.02
CA LYS A 50 -17.58 -5.30 24.96
C LYS A 50 -17.99 -6.22 26.11
N GLU A 51 -19.23 -6.08 26.59
CA GLU A 51 -19.82 -6.85 27.67
C GLU A 51 -20.08 -8.30 27.24
N GLU A 52 -20.62 -8.49 26.03
CA GLU A 52 -20.84 -9.82 25.46
C GLU A 52 -19.53 -10.57 25.23
N LEU A 53 -18.51 -9.91 24.68
CA LEU A 53 -17.19 -10.51 24.51
C LEU A 53 -16.55 -10.88 25.86
N GLN A 54 -16.75 -10.06 26.89
CA GLN A 54 -16.25 -10.37 28.24
C GLN A 54 -16.93 -11.61 28.83
N ARG A 55 -18.25 -11.73 28.65
CA ARG A 55 -19.02 -12.91 29.06
C ARG A 55 -18.57 -14.16 28.28
N PHE A 56 -18.32 -14.04 26.98
CA PHE A 56 -17.78 -15.13 26.16
C PHE A 56 -16.45 -15.63 26.71
N LYS A 57 -15.53 -14.72 27.06
CA LYS A 57 -14.21 -15.07 27.64
C LYS A 57 -14.32 -15.80 28.97
N GLN A 58 -15.25 -15.40 29.85
CA GLN A 58 -15.47 -16.06 31.13
C GLN A 58 -15.89 -17.51 30.91
N LEU A 59 -16.88 -17.74 30.05
CA LEU A 59 -17.36 -19.07 29.70
C LEU A 59 -16.28 -19.91 29.02
N LEU A 60 -15.42 -19.31 28.19
CA LEU A 60 -14.33 -20.00 27.51
C LEU A 60 -13.28 -20.57 28.46
N VAL A 61 -12.97 -19.89 29.56
CA VAL A 61 -11.99 -20.39 30.56
C VAL A 61 -12.52 -21.61 31.29
N ASP A 62 -13.84 -21.77 31.38
CA ASP A 62 -14.47 -22.94 32.01
C ASP A 62 -14.51 -24.17 31.07
N GLU A 63 -14.19 -24.01 29.78
CA GLU A 63 -14.23 -25.09 28.79
C GLU A 63 -12.95 -25.93 28.77
N ASN A 64 -13.12 -27.24 28.57
CA ASN A 64 -12.03 -28.21 28.63
C ASN A 64 -11.61 -28.70 27.23
N PRO A 65 -10.40 -28.38 26.74
CA PRO A 65 -9.95 -28.81 25.42
C PRO A 65 -9.72 -30.33 25.30
N ARG A 66 -9.40 -31.02 26.41
CA ARG A 66 -9.32 -32.49 26.63
C ARG A 66 -8.83 -32.81 28.06
N PRO A 67 -8.98 -34.06 28.57
CA PRO A 67 -8.28 -34.49 29.79
C PRO A 67 -6.75 -34.51 29.58
N GLY A 68 -6.00 -33.76 30.40
CA GLY A 68 -4.53 -33.71 30.36
C GLY A 68 -3.92 -32.61 29.46
N SER A 69 -4.72 -31.81 28.76
CA SER A 69 -4.24 -30.64 28.01
C SER A 69 -4.21 -29.37 28.87
N VAL A 70 -3.31 -28.44 28.55
CA VAL A 70 -3.27 -27.10 29.17
C VAL A 70 -4.56 -26.34 28.84
N GLN A 71 -5.23 -25.80 29.86
CA GLN A 71 -6.42 -24.97 29.70
C GLN A 71 -6.05 -23.53 29.31
N ILE A 72 -6.99 -22.83 28.69
CA ILE A 72 -6.90 -21.38 28.51
C ILE A 72 -7.07 -20.72 29.87
N THR A 73 -6.17 -19.81 30.25
CA THR A 73 -6.26 -19.09 31.53
C THR A 73 -6.93 -17.74 31.38
N TRP A 74 -7.51 -17.22 32.46
CA TRP A 74 -8.07 -15.86 32.49
C TRP A 74 -7.04 -14.79 32.10
N ASP A 75 -5.78 -14.97 32.51
CA ASP A 75 -4.69 -14.04 32.17
C ASP A 75 -4.42 -13.93 30.67
N GLN A 76 -4.65 -15.00 29.90
CA GLN A 76 -4.49 -14.99 28.45
C GLN A 76 -5.64 -14.26 27.75
N VAL A 77 -6.87 -14.37 28.27
CA VAL A 77 -8.07 -13.83 27.61
C VAL A 77 -8.51 -12.45 28.11
N LYS A 78 -8.11 -12.05 29.34
CA LYS A 78 -8.61 -10.82 29.99
C LYS A 78 -8.50 -9.58 29.11
N THR A 79 -7.35 -9.36 28.48
CA THR A 79 -7.08 -8.21 27.59
C THR A 79 -7.22 -8.55 26.11
N ALA A 80 -7.45 -9.83 25.76
CA ALA A 80 -7.49 -10.29 24.38
C ALA A 80 -8.63 -9.64 23.58
N ARG A 81 -8.36 -9.24 22.34
CA ARG A 81 -9.39 -8.79 21.39
C ARG A 81 -10.13 -9.98 20.79
N TRP A 82 -11.29 -9.76 20.19
CA TRP A 82 -12.12 -10.84 19.61
C TRP A 82 -11.30 -11.81 18.72
N GLY A 83 -10.42 -11.28 17.86
CA GLY A 83 -9.61 -12.11 16.96
C GLY A 83 -8.48 -12.85 17.68
N GLU A 84 -7.98 -12.32 18.80
CA GLU A 84 -7.02 -13.02 19.65
C GLU A 84 -7.71 -14.14 20.45
N VAL A 85 -8.99 -13.96 20.82
CA VAL A 85 -9.82 -15.02 21.40
C VAL A 85 -10.09 -16.14 20.39
N VAL A 86 -10.44 -15.81 19.14
CA VAL A 86 -10.56 -16.81 18.06
C VAL A 86 -9.23 -17.53 17.83
N HIS A 87 -8.11 -16.79 17.86
CA HIS A 87 -6.79 -17.38 17.72
C HIS A 87 -6.51 -18.40 18.83
N LEU A 88 -6.74 -18.05 20.10
CA LEU A 88 -6.63 -18.97 21.24
C LEU A 88 -7.58 -20.17 21.11
N LEU A 89 -8.84 -19.95 20.73
CA LEU A 89 -9.81 -21.01 20.48
C LEU A 89 -9.29 -22.05 19.48
N MET A 90 -8.83 -21.58 18.32
CA MET A 90 -8.34 -22.46 17.24
C MET A 90 -7.03 -23.16 17.60
N GLU A 91 -6.24 -22.60 18.52
CA GLU A 91 -4.99 -23.18 19.00
C GLU A 91 -5.23 -24.29 20.04
N TYR A 92 -6.11 -24.03 21.01
CA TYR A 92 -6.36 -24.95 22.13
C TYR A 92 -7.42 -26.02 21.80
N PHE A 93 -8.37 -25.71 20.93
CA PHE A 93 -9.46 -26.62 20.55
C PHE A 93 -9.31 -27.02 19.07
N PRO A 94 -8.58 -28.09 18.75
CA PRO A 94 -8.22 -28.39 17.38
C PRO A 94 -9.42 -28.82 16.51
N GLY A 95 -9.42 -28.36 15.26
CA GLY A 95 -10.36 -28.77 14.23
C GLY A 95 -11.79 -28.39 14.57
N ARG A 96 -12.70 -29.37 14.53
CA ARG A 96 -14.14 -29.18 14.81
C ARG A 96 -14.41 -28.65 16.22
N LEU A 97 -13.56 -28.98 17.19
CA LEU A 97 -13.80 -28.70 18.60
C LEU A 97 -13.91 -27.20 18.89
N ALA A 98 -13.07 -26.35 18.26
CA ALA A 98 -13.20 -24.90 18.41
C ALA A 98 -14.58 -24.37 18.01
N TRP A 99 -15.18 -24.96 16.97
CA TRP A 99 -16.49 -24.57 16.47
C TRP A 99 -17.62 -25.02 17.38
N ASP A 100 -17.56 -26.27 17.85
CA ASP A 100 -18.54 -26.80 18.79
C ASP A 100 -18.53 -26.00 20.10
N VAL A 101 -17.33 -25.73 20.66
CA VAL A 101 -17.17 -24.88 21.86
C VAL A 101 -17.73 -23.47 21.62
N THR A 102 -17.40 -22.84 20.49
CA THR A 102 -17.91 -21.50 20.17
C THR A 102 -19.43 -21.47 20.07
N ARG A 103 -20.03 -22.48 19.43
CA ARG A 103 -21.50 -22.62 19.33
C ARG A 103 -22.13 -22.78 20.72
N ASP A 104 -21.56 -23.65 21.55
CA ASP A 104 -22.10 -23.99 22.86
C ASP A 104 -22.03 -22.79 23.81
N ILE A 105 -20.96 -22.00 23.76
CA ILE A 105 -20.85 -20.73 24.49
C ILE A 105 -21.92 -19.73 24.02
N PHE A 106 -22.12 -19.57 22.70
CA PHE A 106 -23.17 -18.67 22.21
C PHE A 106 -24.57 -19.12 22.62
N ALA A 107 -24.83 -20.43 22.68
CA ALA A 107 -26.08 -20.96 23.19
C ALA A 107 -26.28 -20.58 24.67
N LYS A 108 -25.24 -20.71 25.52
CA LYS A 108 -25.25 -20.26 26.92
C LYS A 108 -25.45 -18.73 27.07
N MET A 109 -25.10 -17.96 26.04
CA MET A 109 -25.29 -16.50 25.99
C MET A 109 -26.63 -16.08 25.39
N ASN A 110 -27.49 -17.02 24.97
CA ASN A 110 -28.75 -16.77 24.24
C ASN A 110 -28.54 -16.04 22.88
N GLN A 111 -27.42 -16.28 22.21
CA GLN A 111 -27.08 -15.66 20.91
C GLN A 111 -27.48 -16.58 19.74
N THR A 112 -28.79 -16.75 19.52
CA THR A 112 -29.34 -17.72 18.54
C THR A 112 -28.89 -17.46 17.10
N GLU A 113 -28.82 -16.20 16.67
CA GLU A 113 -28.36 -15.83 15.31
C GLU A 113 -26.89 -16.20 15.11
N LEU A 114 -26.03 -15.96 16.10
CA LEU A 114 -24.61 -16.33 16.03
C LEU A 114 -24.41 -17.84 16.03
N CYS A 115 -25.23 -18.60 16.77
CA CYS A 115 -25.22 -20.06 16.69
C CYS A 115 -25.54 -20.57 15.27
N LEU A 116 -26.49 -19.94 14.57
CA LEU A 116 -26.82 -20.29 13.18
C LEU A 116 -25.64 -20.00 12.25
N GLN A 117 -24.99 -18.84 12.39
CA GLN A 117 -23.79 -18.49 11.61
C GLN A 117 -22.65 -19.50 11.83
N VAL A 118 -22.37 -19.89 13.08
CA VAL A 118 -21.38 -20.94 13.40
C VAL A 118 -21.74 -22.25 12.71
N GLN A 119 -23.01 -22.65 12.75
CA GLN A 119 -23.47 -23.91 12.15
C GLN A 119 -23.40 -23.89 10.62
N MET A 120 -23.70 -22.75 10.00
CA MET A 120 -23.55 -22.55 8.56
C MET A 120 -22.08 -22.69 8.13
N GLU A 121 -21.17 -21.96 8.79
CA GLU A 121 -19.73 -22.11 8.54
C GLU A 121 -19.30 -23.57 8.78
N LEU A 122 -19.71 -24.19 9.89
CA LEU A 122 -19.37 -25.59 10.24
C LEU A 122 -19.80 -26.59 9.15
N ASN A 123 -21.03 -26.46 8.65
CA ASN A 123 -21.58 -27.35 7.63
C ASN A 123 -20.81 -27.30 6.31
N ASP A 124 -20.28 -26.14 5.93
CA ASP A 124 -19.44 -25.98 4.74
C ASP A 124 -18.09 -26.71 4.85
N ILE A 125 -17.68 -27.08 6.06
CA ILE A 125 -16.32 -27.56 6.39
C ILE A 125 -16.29 -29.07 6.67
N LEU A 126 -17.38 -29.63 7.20
CA LEU A 126 -17.52 -31.03 7.58
C LEU A 126 -17.00 -32.05 6.54
N PRO A 127 -17.14 -31.85 5.21
CA PRO A 127 -16.67 -32.83 4.22
C PRO A 127 -15.14 -32.95 4.08
N ARG A 128 -14.34 -32.06 4.71
CA ARG A 128 -12.88 -31.91 4.43
C ARG A 128 -12.02 -31.67 5.67
N LEU A 129 -12.53 -31.91 6.88
CA LEU A 129 -11.75 -31.77 8.12
C LEU A 129 -10.73 -32.92 8.22
N GLU A 130 -9.45 -32.62 8.01
CA GLU A 130 -8.38 -33.57 8.32
C GLU A 130 -8.22 -33.77 9.84
N PRO A 131 -7.70 -34.94 10.29
CA PRO A 131 -7.31 -35.15 11.67
C PRO A 131 -6.24 -34.14 12.11
N ALA A 132 -6.33 -33.69 13.35
CA ALA A 132 -5.46 -32.66 13.91
C ALA A 132 -4.00 -33.15 14.04
N ASP A 133 -3.05 -32.43 13.43
CA ASP A 133 -1.65 -32.47 13.90
C ASP A 133 -1.56 -31.69 15.20
N THR A 134 -1.48 -32.42 16.31
CA THR A 134 -1.26 -31.91 17.65
C THR A 134 0.23 -31.63 17.84
N ASN A 135 0.63 -30.37 17.76
CA ASN A 135 1.76 -29.91 18.56
C ASN A 135 1.20 -29.10 19.72
N PRO A 136 1.19 -29.66 20.94
CA PRO A 136 0.85 -28.90 22.14
C PRO A 136 1.78 -27.70 22.24
N ARG A 137 1.21 -26.54 22.56
CA ARG A 137 2.02 -25.38 22.86
C ARG A 137 2.83 -25.61 24.14
N GLU A 138 4.13 -25.37 24.07
CA GLU A 138 4.95 -25.32 25.28
C GLU A 138 4.60 -24.08 26.11
N MET A 139 4.78 -24.20 27.43
CA MET A 139 4.51 -23.14 28.42
C MET A 139 5.17 -21.79 28.03
N PRO A 140 4.63 -20.65 28.56
CA PRO A 140 5.24 -19.34 28.40
C PRO A 140 6.74 -19.38 28.72
N VAL A 141 7.52 -18.51 28.08
CA VAL A 141 8.95 -18.44 28.35
C VAL A 141 9.17 -18.09 29.82
N ASN A 142 9.78 -19.01 30.59
CA ASN A 142 10.24 -18.70 31.94
C ASN A 142 11.49 -17.83 31.82
N MET A 143 11.39 -16.54 32.14
CA MET A 143 12.49 -15.58 32.00
C MET A 143 13.10 -15.27 33.35
N GLU A 144 14.43 -15.22 33.40
CA GLU A 144 15.13 -14.67 34.56
C GLU A 144 14.89 -13.15 34.65
N GLU A 145 14.98 -12.58 35.86
CA GLU A 145 14.75 -11.14 36.11
C GLU A 145 15.59 -10.26 35.17
N ARG A 146 16.88 -10.57 35.01
CA ARG A 146 17.80 -9.85 34.10
C ARG A 146 17.43 -9.99 32.61
N GLU A 147 16.80 -11.09 32.20
CA GLU A 147 16.34 -11.26 30.82
C GLU A 147 15.09 -10.43 30.59
N SER A 148 14.16 -10.44 31.55
CA SER A 148 12.95 -9.63 31.57
C SER A 148 13.28 -8.13 31.48
N ASP A 149 14.24 -7.66 32.26
CA ASP A 149 14.68 -6.25 32.27
C ASP A 149 15.14 -5.79 30.89
N LYS A 150 15.90 -6.63 30.16
CA LYS A 150 16.43 -6.31 28.83
C LYS A 150 15.35 -6.22 27.75
N ILE A 151 14.30 -7.04 27.88
CA ILE A 151 13.16 -7.02 26.96
C ILE A 151 12.32 -5.79 27.24
N GLN A 152 12.08 -5.49 28.51
CA GLN A 152 11.35 -4.29 28.91
C GLN A 152 12.07 -3.01 28.46
N GLU A 153 13.41 -2.98 28.52
CA GLU A 153 14.21 -1.88 27.95
C GLU A 153 13.97 -1.73 26.45
N TYR A 154 13.93 -2.85 25.71
CA TYR A 154 13.64 -2.83 24.29
C TYR A 154 12.19 -2.43 23.97
N GLU A 155 11.22 -2.90 24.76
CA GLU A 155 9.81 -2.48 24.63
C GLU A 155 9.67 -0.97 24.82
N LEU A 156 10.33 -0.39 25.82
CA LEU A 156 10.36 1.06 26.04
C LEU A 156 11.01 1.81 24.88
N HIS A 157 12.13 1.31 24.36
CA HIS A 157 12.77 1.85 23.15
C HIS A 157 11.81 1.83 21.95
N MET A 158 11.11 0.72 21.73
CA MET A 158 10.15 0.59 20.63
C MET A 158 8.93 1.50 20.83
N ILE A 159 8.46 1.69 22.06
CA ILE A 159 7.39 2.65 22.37
C ILE A 159 7.84 4.07 22.02
N ASP A 160 9.04 4.49 22.42
CA ASP A 160 9.57 5.81 22.12
C ASP A 160 9.75 6.00 20.60
N GLU A 161 10.44 5.07 19.92
CA GLU A 161 10.69 5.12 18.49
C GLU A 161 9.36 5.17 17.69
N CYS A 162 8.41 4.29 18.01
CA CYS A 162 7.14 4.25 17.29
C CYS A 162 6.25 5.45 17.63
N SER A 163 6.25 5.93 18.88
CA SER A 163 5.41 7.05 19.31
C SER A 163 5.92 8.39 18.77
N THR A 164 7.23 8.63 18.80
CA THR A 164 7.87 9.82 18.21
C THR A 164 7.71 9.86 16.69
N THR A 165 7.70 8.69 16.03
CA THR A 165 7.45 8.64 14.59
C THR A 165 5.95 8.80 14.27
N CYS A 166 5.05 8.28 15.11
CA CYS A 166 3.59 8.42 14.92
C CYS A 166 3.05 9.80 15.30
N SER A 167 3.71 10.59 16.14
CA SER A 167 3.27 11.93 16.55
C SER A 167 3.55 13.02 15.52
N LYS A 168 4.35 12.73 14.49
CA LYS A 168 4.64 13.66 13.40
C LYS A 168 3.45 13.70 12.42
N THR A 169 2.49 14.60 12.68
CA THR A 169 1.43 14.98 11.71
C THR A 169 1.99 15.72 10.49
N THR A 170 3.22 16.20 10.60
CA THR A 170 4.03 16.78 9.54
C THR A 170 4.93 15.72 8.94
N TRP A 171 4.64 15.30 7.72
CA TRP A 171 5.67 14.82 6.82
C TRP A 171 6.47 16.05 6.39
N PRO A 172 7.68 16.30 6.93
CA PRO A 172 8.26 17.64 6.91
C PRO A 172 9.38 17.72 5.88
N GLY A 173 10.07 18.86 5.80
CA GLY A 173 11.39 18.88 5.22
C GLY A 173 12.18 17.64 5.63
N ASN A 174 12.55 16.83 4.63
CA ASN A 174 13.55 15.76 4.67
C ASN A 174 13.27 14.46 5.51
N HIS A 175 12.86 13.39 4.80
CA HIS A 175 13.43 12.00 4.84
C HIS A 175 12.96 10.86 5.75
N VAL A 176 11.78 10.83 6.39
CA VAL A 176 11.36 9.56 7.05
C VAL A 176 9.86 9.28 6.94
N ASP A 177 9.53 7.99 6.80
CA ASP A 177 8.24 7.34 6.58
C ASP A 177 7.00 7.97 7.24
N PHE A 178 5.87 7.82 6.57
CA PHE A 178 4.62 8.53 6.86
C PHE A 178 3.82 7.73 7.88
N PHE A 179 3.37 8.34 8.98
CA PHE A 179 2.58 7.65 10.01
C PHE A 179 1.29 8.39 10.35
N TYR A 180 0.20 7.62 10.38
CA TYR A 180 -1.12 8.07 10.81
C TYR A 180 -1.36 7.60 12.24
N GLN A 181 -1.79 8.49 13.13
CA GLN A 181 -2.47 8.08 14.36
C GLN A 181 -3.91 7.65 14.05
N GLU A 182 -4.30 6.54 14.67
CA GLU A 182 -5.69 6.07 14.80
C GLU A 182 -6.54 5.95 13.53
N ILE A 183 -6.03 5.24 12.53
CA ILE A 183 -6.93 4.77 11.47
C ILE A 183 -7.82 3.68 12.08
N GLU A 184 -9.13 3.94 12.20
CA GLU A 184 -10.13 2.99 12.72
C GLU A 184 -10.01 1.61 12.08
N ARG A 185 -9.65 1.58 10.79
CA ARG A 185 -9.41 0.34 10.06
C ARG A 185 -8.28 -0.51 10.66
N HIS A 186 -7.23 0.07 11.24
CA HIS A 186 -6.15 -0.70 11.86
C HIS A 186 -6.68 -1.50 13.05
N LYS A 187 -7.62 -0.94 13.82
CA LYS A 187 -8.32 -1.68 14.89
C LYS A 187 -9.09 -2.90 14.36
N ARG A 188 -9.50 -2.88 13.09
CA ARG A 188 -10.12 -4.02 12.40
C ARG A 188 -9.11 -5.05 11.88
N PHE A 189 -7.97 -4.59 11.35
CA PHE A 189 -6.93 -5.48 10.82
C PHE A 189 -6.14 -6.20 11.92
N LEU A 190 -5.72 -5.49 12.97
CA LEU A 190 -4.80 -6.01 13.98
C LEU A 190 -5.27 -7.33 14.62
N PRO A 191 -6.52 -7.48 15.07
CA PRO A 191 -6.98 -8.74 15.68
C PRO A 191 -7.02 -9.92 14.70
N CYS A 192 -7.08 -9.68 13.40
CA CYS A 192 -7.27 -10.73 12.39
C CYS A 192 -6.02 -11.08 11.58
N LEU A 193 -4.86 -10.49 11.89
CA LEU A 193 -3.63 -10.71 11.11
C LEU A 193 -3.21 -12.18 11.09
N PHE A 194 -3.30 -12.87 12.23
CA PHE A 194 -2.89 -14.26 12.40
C PHE A 194 -4.05 -15.25 12.49
N LEU A 195 -5.23 -14.85 12.02
CA LEU A 195 -6.35 -15.78 11.87
C LEU A 195 -6.19 -16.64 10.61
N PRO A 196 -6.60 -17.92 10.66
CA PRO A 196 -6.70 -18.74 9.46
C PRO A 196 -7.59 -18.09 8.41
N ARG A 197 -7.21 -18.26 7.14
CA ARG A 197 -7.97 -17.69 6.01
C ARG A 197 -9.09 -18.58 5.49
N ARG A 198 -9.10 -19.82 5.98
CA ARG A 198 -10.11 -20.82 5.70
C ARG A 198 -10.37 -21.54 7.01
N PRO A 199 -11.58 -22.03 7.23
CA PRO A 199 -11.89 -22.76 8.46
C PRO A 199 -11.06 -24.02 8.68
N GLN A 200 -10.60 -24.68 7.61
CA GLN A 200 -9.68 -25.82 7.66
C GLN A 200 -8.20 -25.40 7.74
N GLY A 201 -7.91 -24.10 7.67
CA GLY A 201 -6.56 -23.57 7.63
C GLY A 201 -5.90 -23.60 9.01
N ARG A 202 -4.60 -23.88 9.04
CA ARG A 202 -3.77 -23.57 10.20
C ARG A 202 -3.59 -22.07 10.34
N GLN A 203 -3.24 -21.64 11.55
CA GLN A 203 -2.83 -20.26 11.76
C GLN A 203 -1.61 -19.95 10.89
N PRO A 204 -1.59 -18.81 10.19
CA PRO A 204 -0.49 -18.47 9.30
C PRO A 204 0.78 -18.13 10.10
N MET A 205 1.87 -18.82 9.76
CA MET A 205 3.23 -18.50 10.23
C MET A 205 3.93 -17.45 9.36
N THR A 206 3.36 -17.15 8.20
CA THR A 206 3.81 -16.10 7.30
C THR A 206 2.59 -15.31 6.84
N VAL A 207 2.56 -14.02 7.16
CA VAL A 207 1.52 -13.08 6.77
C VAL A 207 2.13 -12.04 5.85
N VAL A 208 1.54 -11.81 4.68
CA VAL A 208 1.95 -10.78 3.73
C VAL A 208 0.87 -9.70 3.66
N LEU A 209 1.16 -8.55 4.24
CA LEU A 209 0.38 -7.33 4.13
C LEU A 209 0.71 -6.63 2.81
N GLN A 210 -0.19 -6.75 1.83
CA GLN A 210 -0.03 -6.17 0.50
C GLN A 210 -0.96 -4.97 0.27
N GLY A 211 -0.54 -4.03 -0.56
CA GLY A 211 -1.27 -2.80 -0.77
C GLY A 211 -0.58 -1.86 -1.77
N VAL A 212 -1.30 -0.87 -2.30
CA VAL A 212 -0.71 0.17 -3.16
C VAL A 212 0.31 1.02 -2.38
N ALA A 213 1.19 1.72 -3.09
CA ALA A 213 2.10 2.68 -2.48
C ALA A 213 1.30 3.76 -1.71
N GLY A 214 1.79 4.18 -0.55
CA GLY A 214 1.11 5.20 0.26
C GLY A 214 -0.17 4.75 0.98
N VAL A 215 -0.57 3.48 0.87
CA VAL A 215 -1.78 2.97 1.55
C VAL A 215 -1.63 2.82 3.07
N GLY A 216 -0.45 3.04 3.65
CA GLY A 216 -0.21 2.95 5.10
C GLY A 216 0.21 1.56 5.61
N LYS A 217 0.90 0.75 4.79
CA LYS A 217 1.42 -0.56 5.20
C LYS A 217 2.46 -0.44 6.32
N THR A 218 3.48 0.38 6.09
CA THR A 218 4.51 0.74 7.08
C THR A 218 3.89 1.31 8.35
N THR A 219 2.84 2.13 8.23
CA THR A 219 2.09 2.62 9.39
C THR A 219 1.46 1.48 10.20
N LEU A 220 0.82 0.51 9.54
CA LEU A 220 0.26 -0.65 10.22
C LEU A 220 1.37 -1.53 10.85
N ALA A 221 2.51 -1.68 10.19
CA ALA A 221 3.66 -2.40 10.72
C ALA A 221 4.21 -1.77 12.01
N LYS A 222 4.45 -0.46 12.03
CA LYS A 222 4.87 0.21 13.28
C LYS A 222 3.79 0.20 14.35
N LYS A 223 2.51 0.23 13.97
CA LYS A 223 1.40 0.06 14.92
C LYS A 223 1.40 -1.34 15.56
N VAL A 224 1.73 -2.39 14.80
CA VAL A 224 1.95 -3.75 15.33
C VAL A 224 3.06 -3.73 16.38
N MET A 225 4.21 -3.13 16.07
CA MET A 225 5.34 -3.05 17.00
C MET A 225 5.01 -2.25 18.26
N LEU A 226 4.32 -1.11 18.12
CA LEU A 226 3.86 -0.30 19.24
C LEU A 226 2.89 -1.05 20.15
N GLU A 227 1.91 -1.78 19.57
CA GLU A 227 0.98 -2.55 20.39
C GLU A 227 1.62 -3.80 20.99
N TRP A 228 2.59 -4.42 20.31
CA TRP A 228 3.38 -5.50 20.88
C TRP A 228 4.16 -5.02 22.11
N ALA A 229 4.91 -3.92 21.98
CA ALA A 229 5.68 -3.34 23.09
C ALA A 229 4.81 -2.83 24.25
N GLN A 230 3.52 -2.56 24.00
CA GLN A 230 2.54 -2.23 25.05
C GLN A 230 1.81 -3.46 25.61
N ASN A 231 2.20 -4.67 25.22
CA ASN A 231 1.55 -5.93 25.59
C ASN A 231 0.06 -6.00 25.19
N LYS A 232 -0.30 -5.41 24.03
CA LYS A 232 -1.67 -5.29 23.48
C LYS A 232 -1.86 -6.03 22.15
N PHE A 233 -0.83 -6.64 21.59
CA PHE A 233 -0.90 -7.33 20.31
C PHE A 233 -0.46 -8.78 20.45
N TYR A 234 -1.43 -9.70 20.43
CA TYR A 234 -1.18 -11.14 20.61
C TYR A 234 -0.21 -11.43 21.77
N PRO A 235 -0.47 -10.85 22.98
CA PRO A 235 0.45 -10.96 24.11
C PRO A 235 0.62 -12.41 24.58
N HIS A 236 -0.42 -13.21 24.38
CA HIS A 236 -0.36 -14.64 24.64
C HIS A 236 0.57 -15.36 23.68
N LYS A 237 0.91 -14.85 22.48
CA LYS A 237 1.68 -15.56 21.44
C LYS A 237 3.14 -15.10 21.35
N PHE A 238 3.39 -13.80 21.45
CA PHE A 238 4.72 -13.23 21.18
C PHE A 238 5.34 -12.63 22.43
N TRP A 239 6.41 -13.24 22.94
CA TRP A 239 7.23 -12.60 23.97
C TRP A 239 8.29 -11.67 23.35
N CYS A 240 8.67 -11.90 22.08
CA CYS A 240 9.70 -11.13 21.40
C CYS A 240 9.28 -10.79 19.96
N ALA A 241 9.55 -9.56 19.51
CA ALA A 241 9.33 -9.15 18.13
C ALA A 241 10.43 -8.20 17.64
N PHE A 242 10.82 -8.29 16.37
CA PHE A 242 11.79 -7.36 15.76
C PHE A 242 11.25 -6.72 14.49
N TYR A 243 11.46 -5.41 14.38
CA TYR A 243 11.18 -4.62 13.18
C TYR A 243 12.41 -4.51 12.30
N ILE A 244 12.29 -4.92 11.03
CA ILE A 244 13.39 -4.97 10.08
C ILE A 244 12.95 -4.28 8.78
N HIS A 245 13.52 -3.12 8.49
CA HIS A 245 13.40 -2.53 7.17
C HIS A 245 14.27 -3.31 6.19
N CYS A 246 13.69 -3.85 5.12
CA CYS A 246 14.38 -4.79 4.23
C CYS A 246 15.62 -4.19 3.57
N ARG A 247 15.59 -2.89 3.28
CA ARG A 247 16.73 -2.13 2.74
C ARG A 247 18.00 -2.29 3.56
N GLU A 248 17.90 -2.30 4.88
CA GLU A 248 19.06 -2.39 5.77
C GLU A 248 19.74 -3.76 5.67
N VAL A 249 18.95 -4.81 5.44
CA VAL A 249 19.47 -6.18 5.28
C VAL A 249 20.31 -6.30 4.01
N ALA A 250 19.94 -5.57 2.95
CA ALA A 250 20.66 -5.57 1.68
C ALA A 250 21.95 -4.74 1.68
N GLN A 251 22.14 -3.84 2.64
CA GLN A 251 23.33 -2.98 2.72
C GLN A 251 24.55 -3.69 3.35
N VAL A 252 24.34 -4.79 4.05
CA VAL A 252 25.40 -5.54 4.73
C VAL A 252 25.84 -6.71 3.86
N ALA A 253 27.13 -6.76 3.50
CA ALA A 253 27.67 -7.75 2.57
C ALA A 253 27.46 -9.20 3.05
N LYS A 254 27.79 -9.49 4.32
CA LYS A 254 27.48 -10.76 4.98
C LYS A 254 27.24 -10.52 6.47
N GLN A 255 26.17 -11.09 7.00
CA GLN A 255 25.83 -11.08 8.42
C GLN A 255 25.10 -12.38 8.79
N ASN A 256 25.13 -12.76 10.06
CA ASN A 256 24.27 -13.84 10.55
C ASN A 256 22.99 -13.29 11.17
N PHE A 257 22.06 -14.17 11.56
CA PHE A 257 20.78 -13.74 12.13
C PHE A 257 20.98 -12.97 13.45
N SER A 258 21.92 -13.40 14.28
CA SER A 258 22.22 -12.73 15.55
C SER A 258 22.72 -11.29 15.37
N GLU A 259 23.58 -11.07 14.38
CA GLU A 259 24.07 -9.73 14.00
C GLU A 259 22.92 -8.86 13.47
N LEU A 260 22.06 -9.40 12.62
CA LEU A 260 20.88 -8.69 12.09
C LEU A 260 19.98 -8.19 13.23
N ILE A 261 19.71 -9.02 14.23
CA ILE A 261 18.89 -8.64 15.39
C ILE A 261 19.65 -7.68 16.32
N ALA A 262 20.95 -7.89 16.53
CA ALA A 262 21.79 -7.01 17.35
C ALA A 262 21.91 -5.58 16.80
N HIS A 263 21.80 -5.41 15.47
CA HIS A 263 21.72 -4.09 14.85
C HIS A 263 20.44 -3.34 15.21
N LYS A 264 19.35 -4.05 15.54
CA LYS A 264 18.08 -3.45 16.00
C LYS A 264 18.09 -3.16 17.49
N TRP A 265 18.67 -4.07 18.25
CA TRP A 265 18.80 -3.93 19.69
C TRP A 265 20.08 -4.60 20.17
N PRO A 266 21.13 -3.85 20.58
CA PRO A 266 22.39 -4.44 21.03
C PRO A 266 22.22 -5.42 22.21
N GLY A 267 21.25 -5.18 23.09
CA GLY A 267 20.92 -6.04 24.23
C GLY A 267 20.41 -7.44 23.82
N SER A 268 19.95 -7.62 22.58
CA SER A 268 19.45 -8.89 22.05
C SER A 268 20.51 -9.99 21.98
N LYS A 269 21.80 -9.64 21.90
CA LYS A 269 22.89 -10.65 21.89
C LYS A 269 22.84 -11.55 23.12
N ALA A 270 22.51 -10.98 24.28
CA ALA A 270 22.39 -11.73 25.52
C ALA A 270 21.12 -12.61 25.57
N LEU A 271 20.10 -12.27 24.78
CA LEU A 271 18.84 -13.00 24.71
C LEU A 271 18.82 -14.03 23.56
N MET A 272 19.86 -14.07 22.72
CA MET A 272 19.85 -14.89 21.50
C MET A 272 19.63 -16.38 21.79
N SER A 273 20.29 -16.92 22.82
CA SER A 273 20.06 -18.30 23.27
C SER A 273 18.58 -18.56 23.60
N LYS A 274 17.94 -17.60 24.28
CA LYS A 274 16.53 -17.66 24.64
C LYS A 274 15.60 -17.57 23.44
N ILE A 275 15.87 -16.64 22.52
CA ILE A 275 15.15 -16.49 21.25
C ILE A 275 15.22 -17.81 20.45
N MET A 276 16.39 -18.44 20.37
CA MET A 276 16.58 -19.71 19.66
C MET A 276 15.91 -20.89 20.39
N SER A 277 15.71 -20.82 21.71
CA SER A 277 14.99 -21.85 22.47
C SER A 277 13.47 -21.82 22.28
N LYS A 278 12.91 -20.68 21.84
CA LYS A 278 11.46 -20.45 21.70
C LYS A 278 11.14 -19.67 20.40
N PRO A 279 11.52 -20.19 19.23
CA PRO A 279 11.30 -19.49 17.96
C PRO A 279 9.81 -19.38 17.60
N ASP A 280 8.95 -20.28 18.09
CA ASP A 280 7.49 -20.25 17.93
C ASP A 280 6.81 -18.97 18.46
N GLN A 281 7.46 -18.30 19.42
CA GLN A 281 6.99 -17.08 20.08
C GLN A 281 7.73 -15.81 19.62
N LEU A 282 8.49 -15.92 18.52
CA LEU A 282 9.20 -14.82 17.88
C LEU A 282 8.37 -14.26 16.71
N LEU A 283 8.22 -12.94 16.67
CA LEU A 283 7.69 -12.21 15.52
C LEU A 283 8.79 -11.46 14.77
N LEU A 284 8.97 -11.76 13.49
CA LEU A 284 9.84 -11.00 12.58
C LEU A 284 9.00 -10.18 11.63
N LEU A 285 9.09 -8.85 11.74
CA LEU A 285 8.39 -7.92 10.86
C LEU A 285 9.36 -7.36 9.81
N PHE A 286 9.15 -7.72 8.55
CA PHE A 286 9.87 -7.19 7.41
C PHE A 286 9.07 -6.11 6.69
N ASP A 287 9.50 -4.85 6.78
CA ASP A 287 8.87 -3.72 6.11
C ASP A 287 9.57 -3.36 4.79
N GLY A 288 8.81 -2.95 3.77
CA GLY A 288 9.33 -2.48 2.48
C GLY A 288 9.93 -3.59 1.61
N PHE A 289 9.37 -4.81 1.64
CA PHE A 289 10.00 -5.98 1.03
C PHE A 289 10.18 -5.85 -0.49
N GLU A 290 9.39 -5.00 -1.17
CA GLU A 290 9.58 -4.71 -2.60
C GLU A 290 11.01 -4.30 -2.95
N GLU A 291 11.71 -3.64 -2.03
CA GLU A 291 13.05 -3.12 -2.21
C GLU A 291 14.11 -4.21 -2.35
N VAL A 292 13.86 -5.43 -1.87
CA VAL A 292 14.84 -6.54 -1.93
C VAL A 292 14.38 -7.70 -2.81
N THR A 293 13.22 -7.57 -3.48
CA THR A 293 12.69 -8.68 -4.29
C THR A 293 13.56 -9.10 -5.47
N LEU A 294 14.47 -8.25 -5.94
CA LEU A 294 15.38 -8.57 -7.05
C LEU A 294 16.62 -9.35 -6.61
N THR A 295 16.96 -9.36 -5.32
CA THR A 295 18.16 -10.04 -4.82
C THR A 295 17.90 -11.47 -4.35
N LEU A 296 16.62 -11.90 -4.26
CA LEU A 296 16.27 -13.24 -3.79
C LEU A 296 16.81 -14.33 -4.71
N THR A 297 17.22 -15.46 -4.12
CA THR A 297 17.80 -16.60 -4.85
C THR A 297 16.89 -17.82 -4.79
N ASP A 298 16.60 -18.42 -5.94
CA ASP A 298 15.78 -19.65 -6.03
C ASP A 298 16.59 -20.93 -5.77
N ARG A 299 17.88 -20.85 -5.47
CA ARG A 299 18.76 -22.02 -5.30
C ARG A 299 18.63 -22.62 -3.90
N PRO A 300 17.95 -23.77 -3.73
CA PRO A 300 17.68 -24.31 -2.40
C PRO A 300 18.95 -24.80 -1.68
N THR A 301 20.00 -25.13 -2.43
CA THR A 301 21.32 -25.56 -1.92
C THR A 301 22.08 -24.44 -1.21
N ASP A 302 21.74 -23.19 -1.49
CA ASP A 302 22.43 -22.03 -0.92
C ASP A 302 21.79 -21.60 0.41
N LEU A 303 20.60 -22.14 0.73
CA LEU A 303 19.85 -21.80 1.93
C LEU A 303 20.42 -22.51 3.15
N SER A 304 20.37 -21.83 4.29
CA SER A 304 20.91 -22.35 5.54
C SER A 304 19.84 -22.49 6.61
N GLU A 305 20.02 -23.49 7.47
CA GLU A 305 19.25 -23.69 8.70
C GLU A 305 19.99 -23.10 9.91
N ASP A 306 21.30 -22.85 9.78
CA ASP A 306 22.18 -22.32 10.83
C ASP A 306 22.08 -20.79 10.92
N TRP A 307 21.47 -20.33 12.02
CA TRP A 307 21.30 -18.90 12.33
C TRP A 307 22.62 -18.19 12.66
N SER A 308 23.68 -18.93 12.99
CA SER A 308 25.00 -18.39 13.36
C SER A 308 25.91 -18.19 12.15
N GLN A 309 25.59 -18.83 11.02
CA GLN A 309 26.33 -18.72 9.77
C GLN A 309 26.20 -17.31 9.17
N LYS A 310 27.34 -16.70 8.79
CA LYS A 310 27.34 -15.42 8.07
C LYS A 310 26.96 -15.63 6.61
N LEU A 311 25.85 -15.01 6.21
CA LEU A 311 25.26 -15.16 4.89
C LEU A 311 25.07 -13.79 4.23
N PRO A 312 25.11 -13.71 2.89
CA PRO A 312 24.58 -12.56 2.17
C PRO A 312 23.13 -12.28 2.58
N GLY A 313 22.75 -11.00 2.65
CA GLY A 313 21.40 -10.60 3.08
C GLY A 313 20.28 -11.27 2.28
N SER A 314 20.47 -11.47 0.96
CA SER A 314 19.53 -12.20 0.10
C SER A 314 19.32 -13.65 0.52
N ILE A 315 20.40 -14.37 0.87
CA ILE A 315 20.34 -15.77 1.32
C ILE A 315 19.72 -15.84 2.70
N LEU A 316 20.07 -14.92 3.61
CA LEU A 316 19.50 -14.85 4.95
C LEU A 316 17.97 -14.64 4.89
N LEU A 317 17.51 -13.66 4.11
CA LEU A 317 16.09 -13.41 3.89
C LEU A 317 15.40 -14.62 3.27
N THR A 318 15.96 -15.20 2.21
CA THR A 318 15.35 -16.36 1.54
C THR A 318 15.27 -17.57 2.47
N SER A 319 16.28 -17.79 3.32
CA SER A 319 16.30 -18.89 4.30
C SER A 319 15.19 -18.72 5.35
N LEU A 320 14.96 -17.50 5.84
CA LEU A 320 13.86 -17.19 6.76
C LEU A 320 12.48 -17.33 6.09
N LEU A 321 12.32 -16.78 4.88
CA LEU A 321 11.06 -16.80 4.12
C LEU A 321 10.59 -18.20 3.75
N SER A 322 11.54 -19.04 3.32
CA SER A 322 11.30 -20.44 2.97
C SER A 322 11.11 -21.32 4.21
N LYS A 323 11.28 -20.76 5.42
CA LYS A 323 11.22 -21.48 6.70
C LYS A 323 12.28 -22.59 6.79
N ARG A 324 13.41 -22.43 6.09
CA ARG A 324 14.62 -23.26 6.29
C ARG A 324 15.30 -22.85 7.59
N MET A 325 15.48 -21.55 7.78
CA MET A 325 15.92 -20.95 9.03
C MET A 325 14.69 -20.55 9.86
N LEU A 326 14.69 -20.87 11.16
CA LEU A 326 13.61 -20.54 12.10
C LEU A 326 12.20 -20.93 11.59
N PRO A 327 11.95 -22.23 11.34
CA PRO A 327 10.70 -22.71 10.75
C PRO A 327 9.45 -22.33 11.57
N GLU A 328 9.61 -22.19 12.87
CA GLU A 328 8.55 -21.89 13.84
C GLU A 328 8.35 -20.38 14.08
N ALA A 329 9.27 -19.51 13.64
CA ALA A 329 9.09 -18.07 13.81
C ALA A 329 7.87 -17.58 13.02
N THR A 330 7.13 -16.62 13.55
CA THR A 330 6.07 -15.94 12.80
C THR A 330 6.68 -14.77 12.02
N ILE A 331 6.35 -14.66 10.74
CA ILE A 331 6.87 -13.61 9.85
C ILE A 331 5.70 -12.75 9.35
N LEU A 332 5.81 -11.43 9.51
CA LEU A 332 4.91 -10.44 8.92
C LEU A 332 5.67 -9.60 7.90
N ILE A 333 5.22 -9.59 6.65
CA ILE A 333 5.89 -8.91 5.54
C ILE A 333 4.98 -7.81 5.00
N THR A 334 5.50 -6.61 4.79
CA THR A 334 4.79 -5.61 3.98
C THR A 334 5.33 -5.59 2.55
N LEU A 335 4.43 -5.49 1.58
CA LEU A 335 4.79 -5.60 0.16
C LEU A 335 3.86 -4.77 -0.75
N ARG A 336 4.37 -4.21 -1.84
CA ARG A 336 3.52 -3.71 -2.94
C ARG A 336 2.89 -4.87 -3.73
N PHE A 337 1.65 -4.68 -4.20
CA PHE A 337 0.96 -5.71 -5.01
C PHE A 337 1.77 -6.23 -6.19
N MET A 338 2.47 -5.33 -6.89
CA MET A 338 3.26 -5.66 -8.09
C MET A 338 4.40 -6.64 -7.78
N SER A 339 4.91 -6.62 -6.55
CA SER A 339 6.03 -7.47 -6.12
C SER A 339 5.58 -8.83 -5.59
N ARG A 340 4.26 -9.06 -5.42
CA ARG A 340 3.71 -10.33 -4.92
C ARG A 340 4.14 -11.53 -5.74
N ARG A 341 4.09 -11.42 -7.07
CA ARG A 341 4.43 -12.54 -7.97
C ARG A 341 5.88 -12.97 -7.82
N LYS A 342 6.78 -12.01 -7.58
CA LYS A 342 8.20 -12.26 -7.35
C LYS A 342 8.45 -12.88 -5.97
N LEU A 343 7.75 -12.42 -4.93
CA LEU A 343 7.94 -12.94 -3.58
C LEU A 343 7.33 -14.34 -3.36
N LYS A 344 6.16 -14.60 -3.95
CA LYS A 344 5.35 -15.79 -3.65
C LYS A 344 6.11 -17.14 -3.73
N PRO A 345 6.99 -17.40 -4.72
CA PRO A 345 7.72 -18.67 -4.81
C PRO A 345 8.57 -19.00 -3.58
N PHE A 346 9.03 -17.98 -2.85
CA PHE A 346 9.92 -18.13 -1.70
C PHE A 346 9.19 -18.37 -0.38
N LEU A 347 7.86 -18.27 -0.34
CA LEU A 347 7.09 -18.30 0.89
C LEU A 347 6.47 -19.68 1.14
N LYS A 348 6.68 -20.22 2.34
CA LYS A 348 5.96 -21.42 2.81
C LYS A 348 4.59 -21.04 3.36
N GLN A 349 3.51 -21.54 2.73
CA GLN A 349 2.10 -21.37 3.14
C GLN A 349 1.69 -19.93 3.58
N PRO A 350 1.90 -18.88 2.76
CA PRO A 350 1.62 -17.51 3.16
C PRO A 350 0.12 -17.18 3.20
N SER A 351 -0.29 -16.39 4.18
CA SER A 351 -1.57 -15.67 4.22
C SER A 351 -1.41 -14.27 3.65
N PHE A 352 -2.16 -13.93 2.61
CA PHE A 352 -2.14 -12.60 2.01
C PHE A 352 -3.29 -11.74 2.54
N ILE A 353 -2.96 -10.55 3.05
CA ILE A 353 -3.92 -9.56 3.55
C ILE A 353 -3.79 -8.30 2.72
N THR A 354 -4.89 -7.84 2.17
CA THR A 354 -4.92 -6.63 1.35
C THR A 354 -5.31 -5.43 2.18
N LEU A 355 -4.40 -4.48 2.32
CA LEU A 355 -4.69 -3.15 2.88
C LEU A 355 -5.30 -2.26 1.79
N THR A 356 -6.59 -1.97 1.91
CA THR A 356 -7.38 -1.22 0.94
C THR A 356 -7.29 0.28 1.13
N ALA A 357 -7.72 1.04 0.12
CA ALA A 357 -7.83 2.50 0.17
C ALA A 357 -8.95 2.97 1.13
N PHE A 358 -8.93 4.24 1.54
CA PHE A 358 -9.94 4.83 2.41
C PHE A 358 -11.32 4.89 1.76
N GLY A 359 -12.33 4.44 2.50
CA GLY A 359 -13.74 4.73 2.24
C GLY A 359 -14.10 6.18 2.62
N MET A 360 -15.30 6.62 2.24
CA MET A 360 -15.77 8.00 2.46
C MET A 360 -15.76 8.43 3.93
N ALA A 361 -16.24 7.56 4.84
CA ALA A 361 -16.24 7.84 6.27
C ALA A 361 -14.83 7.99 6.85
N GLU A 362 -13.87 7.19 6.35
CA GLU A 362 -12.48 7.23 6.79
C GLU A 362 -11.78 8.51 6.33
N ARG A 363 -12.06 8.98 5.10
CA ARG A 363 -11.59 10.28 4.61
C ARG A 363 -12.11 11.42 5.49
N GLY A 364 -13.41 11.44 5.78
CA GLY A 364 -14.01 12.44 6.68
C GLY A 364 -13.38 12.47 8.07
N LYS A 365 -13.16 11.30 8.68
CA LYS A 365 -12.48 11.19 9.98
C LYS A 365 -11.02 11.66 9.88
N TYR A 366 -10.33 11.30 8.81
CA TYR A 366 -8.93 11.69 8.60
C TYR A 366 -8.75 13.21 8.58
N PHE A 367 -9.56 13.95 7.80
CA PHE A 367 -9.48 15.40 7.74
C PHE A 367 -9.74 16.04 9.11
N ARG A 368 -10.77 15.58 9.83
CA ARG A 368 -11.07 16.08 11.19
C ARG A 368 -9.91 15.86 12.15
N THR A 369 -9.30 14.68 12.12
CA THR A 369 -8.12 14.37 12.95
C THR A 369 -6.91 15.21 12.54
N TYR A 370 -6.70 15.42 11.23
CA TYR A 370 -5.57 16.20 10.74
C TYR A 370 -5.65 17.66 11.18
N PHE A 371 -6.76 18.34 10.87
CA PHE A 371 -6.93 19.77 11.15
C PHE A 371 -7.17 20.05 12.63
N GLY A 372 -7.82 19.14 13.38
CA GLY A 372 -8.12 19.29 14.81
C GLY A 372 -9.21 20.34 15.10
N HIS A 373 -9.18 21.48 14.42
CA HIS A 373 -10.21 22.51 14.49
C HIS A 373 -11.39 22.20 13.57
N LYS A 374 -12.60 22.16 14.14
CA LYS A 374 -13.81 21.79 13.42
C LYS A 374 -14.07 22.65 12.17
N ARG A 375 -13.90 23.98 12.28
CA ARG A 375 -14.14 24.90 11.16
C ARG A 375 -13.19 24.66 9.99
N GLU A 376 -11.90 24.52 10.28
CA GLU A 376 -10.89 24.25 9.26
C GLU A 376 -11.09 22.87 8.61
N ALA A 377 -11.41 21.85 9.42
CA ALA A 377 -11.73 20.53 8.91
C ALA A 377 -12.95 20.54 7.99
N ASP A 378 -14.01 21.26 8.37
CA ASP A 378 -15.25 21.35 7.59
C ASP A 378 -15.03 22.15 6.29
N GLU A 379 -14.23 23.23 6.31
CA GLU A 379 -13.84 23.99 5.12
C GLU A 379 -13.01 23.14 4.14
N ALA A 380 -11.97 22.48 4.63
CA ALA A 380 -11.11 21.62 3.82
C ALA A 380 -11.89 20.42 3.24
N LEU A 381 -12.77 19.81 4.03
CA LEU A 381 -13.65 18.73 3.55
C LEU A 381 -14.63 19.23 2.50
N SER A 382 -15.26 20.39 2.70
CA SER A 382 -16.17 21.00 1.73
C SER A 382 -15.48 21.27 0.40
N PHE A 383 -14.26 21.80 0.45
CA PHE A 383 -13.43 22.03 -0.73
C PHE A 383 -13.16 20.71 -1.50
N VAL A 384 -12.70 19.67 -0.80
CA VAL A 384 -12.39 18.38 -1.43
C VAL A 384 -13.65 17.66 -1.93
N MET A 385 -14.76 17.72 -1.20
CA MET A 385 -16.04 17.15 -1.64
C MET A 385 -16.59 17.85 -2.89
N GLY A 386 -16.30 19.14 -3.06
CA GLY A 386 -16.65 19.91 -4.26
C GLY A 386 -15.85 19.52 -5.52
N ASN A 387 -14.76 18.76 -5.38
CA ASN A 387 -13.93 18.30 -6.49
C ASN A 387 -13.85 16.76 -6.50
N THR A 388 -14.62 16.12 -7.37
CA THR A 388 -14.75 14.65 -7.41
C THR A 388 -13.44 13.93 -7.74
N ILE A 389 -12.55 14.56 -8.52
CA ILE A 389 -11.23 14.02 -8.86
C ILE A 389 -10.34 14.00 -7.62
N LEU A 390 -10.24 15.13 -6.91
CA LEU A 390 -9.50 15.20 -5.64
C LEU A 390 -10.07 14.23 -4.60
N LEU A 391 -11.39 14.21 -4.44
CA LEU A 391 -12.05 13.30 -3.51
C LEU A 391 -11.69 11.84 -3.82
N SER A 392 -11.65 11.45 -5.10
CA SER A 392 -11.25 10.11 -5.55
C SER A 392 -9.77 9.83 -5.25
N MET A 393 -8.88 10.78 -5.55
CA MET A 393 -7.44 10.66 -5.26
C MET A 393 -7.15 10.52 -3.76
N CYS A 394 -7.91 11.22 -2.91
CA CYS A 394 -7.85 11.13 -1.44
C CYS A 394 -8.27 9.75 -0.88
N GLN A 395 -8.57 8.75 -1.70
CA GLN A 395 -8.67 7.36 -1.24
C GLN A 395 -7.32 6.82 -0.75
N VAL A 396 -6.20 7.32 -1.29
CA VAL A 396 -4.87 6.91 -0.83
C VAL A 396 -4.49 7.82 0.34
N PRO A 397 -4.21 7.27 1.54
CA PRO A 397 -3.88 8.06 2.72
C PRO A 397 -2.80 9.11 2.46
N VAL A 398 -1.70 8.76 1.78
CA VAL A 398 -0.60 9.74 1.56
C VAL A 398 -1.04 10.94 0.73
N VAL A 399 -1.97 10.72 -0.21
CA VAL A 399 -2.56 11.78 -1.03
C VAL A 399 -3.54 12.60 -0.20
N CYS A 400 -4.33 11.96 0.66
CA CYS A 400 -5.14 12.61 1.69
C CYS A 400 -4.30 13.60 2.52
N TRP A 401 -3.16 13.14 3.04
CA TRP A 401 -2.25 14.00 3.80
C TRP A 401 -1.70 15.15 2.95
N MET A 402 -1.24 14.85 1.75
CA MET A 402 -0.68 15.83 0.82
C MET A 402 -1.67 16.97 0.57
N VAL A 403 -2.91 16.62 0.27
CA VAL A 403 -4.00 17.58 0.09
C VAL A 403 -4.22 18.38 1.36
N CYS A 404 -4.40 17.74 2.53
CA CYS A 404 -4.59 18.45 3.79
C CYS A 404 -3.44 19.42 4.12
N SER A 405 -2.20 19.04 3.84
CA SER A 405 -0.99 19.85 4.05
C SER A 405 -1.01 21.11 3.17
N CYS A 406 -1.32 20.94 1.88
CA CYS A 406 -1.45 22.07 0.96
C CYS A 406 -2.59 23.01 1.35
N LEU A 407 -3.76 22.46 1.69
CA LEU A 407 -4.91 23.25 2.13
C LEU A 407 -4.61 24.04 3.41
N ARG A 408 -4.02 23.40 4.43
CA ARG A 408 -3.61 24.08 5.67
C ARG A 408 -2.71 25.29 5.38
N GLN A 409 -1.69 25.10 4.55
CA GLN A 409 -0.76 26.18 4.21
C GLN A 409 -1.45 27.40 3.59
N GLN A 410 -2.52 27.19 2.80
CA GLN A 410 -3.26 28.28 2.17
C GLN A 410 -4.32 28.89 3.08
N MET A 411 -4.98 28.07 3.91
CA MET A 411 -5.94 28.53 4.92
C MET A 411 -5.26 29.41 5.97
N GLU A 412 -4.05 29.04 6.42
CA GLU A 412 -3.23 29.85 7.33
C GLU A 412 -2.85 31.22 6.74
N ARG A 413 -2.81 31.32 5.40
CA ARG A 413 -2.57 32.58 4.67
C ARG A 413 -3.86 33.37 4.39
N GLY A 414 -5.02 32.86 4.79
CA GLY A 414 -6.32 33.45 4.47
C GLY A 414 -6.64 33.47 2.98
N ALA A 415 -6.03 32.57 2.19
CA ALA A 415 -6.24 32.53 0.75
C ALA A 415 -7.54 31.80 0.39
N ASP A 416 -8.20 32.24 -0.69
CA ASP A 416 -9.34 31.52 -1.27
C ASP A 416 -8.86 30.25 -1.95
N LEU A 417 -9.19 29.10 -1.37
CA LEU A 417 -8.77 27.78 -1.85
C LEU A 417 -9.18 27.52 -3.31
N ARG A 418 -10.35 28.01 -3.75
CA ARG A 418 -10.83 27.79 -5.13
C ARG A 418 -10.05 28.61 -6.15
N GLN A 419 -9.53 29.76 -5.75
CA GLN A 419 -8.68 30.59 -6.61
C GLN A 419 -7.26 30.02 -6.69
N VAL A 420 -6.72 29.54 -5.56
CA VAL A 420 -5.37 28.96 -5.51
C VAL A 420 -5.31 27.59 -6.18
N TYR A 421 -6.37 26.78 -6.01
CA TYR A 421 -6.47 25.43 -6.54
C TYR A 421 -7.71 25.30 -7.44
N PRO A 422 -7.63 25.81 -8.69
CA PRO A 422 -8.75 25.69 -9.62
C PRO A 422 -9.10 24.22 -9.89
N ASN A 423 -8.10 23.34 -9.96
CA ASN A 423 -8.28 21.92 -10.24
C ASN A 423 -7.39 21.04 -9.33
N ALA A 424 -7.54 19.71 -9.45
CA ALA A 424 -6.76 18.76 -8.66
C ALA A 424 -5.26 18.86 -8.93
N THR A 425 -4.92 19.11 -10.19
CA THR A 425 -3.55 19.19 -10.71
C THR A 425 -2.78 20.34 -10.08
N ALA A 426 -3.42 21.49 -9.82
CA ALA A 426 -2.80 22.63 -9.16
C ALA A 426 -2.27 22.30 -7.74
N LEU A 427 -2.95 21.42 -7.00
CA LEU A 427 -2.46 20.93 -5.70
C LEU A 427 -1.17 20.10 -5.87
N PHE A 428 -1.11 19.22 -6.87
CA PHE A 428 0.09 18.44 -7.17
C PHE A 428 1.24 19.33 -7.62
N VAL A 429 0.98 20.35 -8.45
CA VAL A 429 1.96 21.36 -8.84
C VAL A 429 2.56 22.02 -7.59
N GLN A 430 1.72 22.53 -6.69
CA GLN A 430 2.21 23.18 -5.47
C GLN A 430 3.01 22.21 -4.61
N TYR A 431 2.48 21.02 -4.32
CA TYR A 431 3.15 20.05 -3.46
C TYR A 431 4.50 19.62 -4.05
N LEU A 432 4.51 19.13 -5.29
CA LEU A 432 5.73 18.60 -5.90
C LEU A 432 6.78 19.69 -6.08
N SER A 433 6.37 20.92 -6.41
CA SER A 433 7.32 22.03 -6.50
C SER A 433 7.95 22.40 -5.16
N SER A 434 7.22 22.24 -4.05
CA SER A 434 7.75 22.47 -2.69
C SER A 434 8.84 21.49 -2.29
N LEU A 435 8.91 20.32 -2.96
CA LEU A 435 9.97 19.33 -2.73
C LEU A 435 11.31 19.77 -3.32
N PHE A 436 11.32 20.67 -4.32
CA PHE A 436 12.56 21.15 -4.90
C PHE A 436 13.14 22.28 -4.03
N PRO A 437 14.43 22.22 -3.66
CA PRO A 437 15.01 23.19 -2.75
C PRO A 437 14.94 24.62 -3.31
N THR A 438 14.18 25.48 -2.63
CA THR A 438 14.17 26.91 -2.87
C THR A 438 15.43 27.55 -2.29
N LYS A 439 16.54 27.49 -3.06
CA LYS A 439 17.79 28.26 -2.85
C LYS A 439 18.48 28.06 -1.49
N ALA A 440 19.38 27.09 -1.42
CA ALA A 440 20.60 27.16 -0.61
C ALA A 440 21.68 26.24 -1.23
N GLY A 441 22.47 26.80 -2.15
CA GLY A 441 23.67 26.17 -2.74
C GLY A 441 23.44 25.15 -3.86
N GLY A 442 23.87 25.47 -5.09
CA GLY A 442 24.61 24.48 -5.89
C GLY A 442 24.26 24.22 -7.35
N LEU A 443 23.08 24.58 -7.88
CA LEU A 443 22.77 24.29 -9.30
C LEU A 443 22.34 25.56 -10.06
N PRO A 444 23.07 25.97 -11.12
CA PRO A 444 22.63 26.99 -12.07
C PRO A 444 21.21 26.69 -12.58
N GLY A 445 20.41 27.74 -12.81
CA GLY A 445 18.99 27.60 -13.19
C GLY A 445 18.75 26.71 -14.43
N ASN A 446 19.73 26.62 -15.33
CA ASN A 446 19.68 25.77 -16.52
C ASN A 446 19.79 24.27 -16.17
N ILE A 447 20.67 23.91 -15.23
CA ILE A 447 20.87 22.50 -14.82
C ILE A 447 19.60 22.01 -14.11
N HIS A 448 18.97 22.82 -13.25
CA HIS A 448 17.70 22.45 -12.62
C HIS A 448 16.59 22.13 -13.65
N GLN A 449 16.48 22.92 -14.72
CA GLN A 449 15.49 22.65 -15.78
C GLN A 449 15.82 21.39 -16.58
N GLU A 450 17.10 21.14 -16.88
CA GLU A 450 17.52 19.94 -17.61
C GLU A 450 17.26 18.67 -16.80
N GLN A 451 17.58 18.68 -15.50
CA GLN A 451 17.31 17.55 -14.60
C GLN A 451 15.80 17.32 -14.41
N LEU A 452 14.98 18.37 -14.31
CA LEU A 452 13.53 18.24 -14.29
C LEU A 452 13.00 17.63 -15.60
N ARG A 453 13.53 18.04 -16.75
CA ARG A 453 13.14 17.44 -18.04
C ARG A 453 13.54 15.98 -18.15
N GLY A 454 14.74 15.62 -17.69
CA GLY A 454 15.16 14.22 -17.62
C GLY A 454 14.20 13.38 -16.80
N LEU A 455 13.79 13.89 -15.63
CA LEU A 455 12.79 13.25 -14.77
C LEU A 455 11.43 13.08 -15.46
N CYS A 456 10.94 14.13 -16.14
CA CYS A 456 9.68 14.10 -16.87
C CYS A 456 9.71 13.13 -18.05
N TYR A 457 10.82 13.09 -18.78
CA TYR A 457 11.05 12.14 -19.87
C TYR A 457 11.04 10.70 -19.35
N LEU A 458 11.82 10.41 -18.30
CA LEU A 458 11.88 9.09 -17.68
C LEU A 458 10.47 8.62 -17.24
N ALA A 459 9.70 9.54 -16.65
CA ALA A 459 8.33 9.26 -16.24
C ALA A 459 7.42 8.93 -17.43
N ALA A 460 7.46 9.74 -18.50
CA ALA A 460 6.65 9.54 -19.70
C ALA A 460 6.99 8.21 -20.41
N GLU A 461 8.28 7.93 -20.64
CA GLU A 461 8.73 6.65 -21.19
C GLU A 461 8.30 5.48 -20.31
N GLY A 462 8.37 5.64 -18.98
CA GLY A 462 7.89 4.67 -18.03
C GLY A 462 6.40 4.37 -18.19
N MET A 463 5.57 5.40 -18.31
CA MET A 463 4.12 5.24 -18.53
C MET A 463 3.85 4.51 -19.84
N TRP A 464 4.40 4.96 -20.98
CA TRP A 464 4.11 4.35 -22.27
C TRP A 464 4.57 2.90 -22.38
N ASN A 465 5.71 2.57 -21.77
CA ASN A 465 6.28 1.23 -21.81
C ASN A 465 5.87 0.33 -20.63
N MET A 466 4.94 0.77 -19.77
CA MET A 466 4.54 0.09 -18.53
C MET A 466 5.73 -0.29 -17.63
N LYS A 467 6.72 0.59 -17.57
CA LYS A 467 7.95 0.45 -16.81
C LYS A 467 7.88 1.31 -15.54
N TRP A 468 8.09 0.66 -14.40
CA TRP A 468 7.98 1.25 -13.05
C TRP A 468 9.30 1.24 -12.29
N VAL A 469 10.27 0.47 -12.77
CA VAL A 469 11.62 0.29 -12.21
C VAL A 469 12.60 0.69 -13.30
N PHE A 470 13.52 1.57 -12.95
CA PHE A 470 14.49 2.20 -13.85
C PHE A 470 15.89 1.82 -13.41
N ASP A 471 16.69 1.31 -14.34
CA ASP A 471 18.08 0.95 -14.13
C ASP A 471 19.02 2.14 -14.42
N PRO A 472 20.33 2.03 -14.15
CA PRO A 472 21.26 3.13 -14.40
C PRO A 472 21.32 3.58 -15.88
N LYS A 473 21.05 2.66 -16.83
CA LYS A 473 21.02 3.01 -18.26
C LYS A 473 19.82 3.89 -18.55
N ASP A 474 18.66 3.61 -17.97
CA ASP A 474 17.49 4.49 -18.14
C ASP A 474 17.77 5.93 -17.65
N LEU A 475 18.46 6.06 -16.51
CA LEU A 475 18.86 7.36 -15.97
C LEU A 475 19.84 8.10 -16.90
N GLU A 476 20.80 7.37 -17.47
CA GLU A 476 21.74 7.89 -18.47
C GLU A 476 21.01 8.38 -19.74
N HIS A 477 20.06 7.60 -20.26
CA HIS A 477 19.24 7.99 -21.41
C HIS A 477 18.38 9.23 -21.10
N ALA A 478 17.90 9.35 -19.86
CA ALA A 478 17.20 10.52 -19.35
C ALA A 478 18.12 11.70 -19.03
N LYS A 479 19.45 11.54 -19.14
CA LYS A 479 20.48 12.53 -18.80
C LYS A 479 20.38 13.03 -17.35
N LEU A 480 20.01 12.13 -16.44
CA LEU A 480 19.93 12.43 -15.02
C LEU A 480 21.30 12.30 -14.37
N GLU A 481 21.80 13.41 -13.81
CA GLU A 481 23.06 13.42 -13.07
C GLU A 481 22.91 12.71 -11.72
N GLU A 482 23.99 12.10 -11.23
CA GLU A 482 24.00 11.41 -9.94
C GLU A 482 23.58 12.34 -8.77
N THR A 483 23.98 13.61 -8.81
CA THR A 483 23.58 14.64 -7.83
C THR A 483 22.08 14.94 -7.85
N ALA A 484 21.47 14.90 -9.04
CA ALA A 484 20.03 15.07 -9.21
C ALA A 484 19.27 13.84 -8.72
N VAL A 485 19.75 12.64 -9.05
CA VAL A 485 19.17 11.37 -8.55
C VAL A 485 19.25 11.31 -7.02
N ALA A 486 20.39 11.69 -6.44
CA ALA A 486 20.56 11.81 -4.99
C ALA A 486 19.55 12.82 -4.40
N THR A 487 19.33 13.95 -5.08
CA THR A 487 18.32 14.94 -4.68
C THR A 487 16.90 14.38 -4.75
N PHE A 488 16.55 13.61 -5.79
CA PHE A 488 15.22 13.00 -5.95
C PHE A 488 14.97 11.86 -4.94
N LEU A 489 15.99 11.08 -4.61
CA LEU A 489 15.96 10.12 -3.51
C LEU A 489 15.78 10.81 -2.17
N ARG A 490 16.51 11.90 -1.96
CA ARG A 490 16.40 12.76 -0.80
C ARG A 490 14.93 13.19 -0.71
N VAL A 491 14.39 13.94 -1.65
CA VAL A 491 13.03 14.50 -1.51
C VAL A 491 11.88 13.50 -1.75
N ASN A 492 12.15 12.19 -1.73
CA ASN A 492 11.18 11.11 -1.91
C ASN A 492 10.38 11.19 -3.23
N ILE A 493 10.99 11.71 -4.29
CA ILE A 493 10.49 11.52 -5.66
C ILE A 493 10.85 10.10 -6.13
N PHE A 494 12.08 9.66 -5.84
CA PHE A 494 12.55 8.31 -6.09
C PHE A 494 12.72 7.49 -4.81
N GLN A 495 12.68 6.18 -5.00
CA GLN A 495 13.11 5.17 -4.04
C GLN A 495 14.06 4.18 -4.71
N ARG A 496 15.08 3.73 -3.98
CA ARG A 496 16.06 2.76 -4.47
C ARG A 496 15.52 1.34 -4.29
N VAL A 497 15.79 0.47 -5.25
CA VAL A 497 15.52 -0.97 -5.18
C VAL A 497 16.86 -1.67 -5.14
N ALA A 498 17.09 -2.49 -4.11
CA ALA A 498 18.29 -3.31 -3.98
C ALA A 498 18.33 -4.41 -5.05
N GLY A 499 19.52 -4.67 -5.57
CA GLY A 499 19.81 -5.57 -6.69
C GLY A 499 21.31 -5.57 -7.01
N ASP A 500 21.71 -6.34 -8.02
CA ASP A 500 23.08 -6.31 -8.57
C ASP A 500 23.41 -4.95 -9.24
N GLN A 501 22.39 -4.18 -9.59
CA GLN A 501 22.48 -2.83 -10.14
C GLN A 501 21.59 -1.88 -9.35
N ASP A 502 22.02 -0.61 -9.27
CA ASP A 502 21.26 0.45 -8.63
C ASP A 502 20.01 0.79 -9.44
N CYS A 503 18.89 0.17 -9.07
CA CYS A 503 17.60 0.42 -9.68
C CYS A 503 16.78 1.40 -8.85
N TYR A 504 15.88 2.14 -9.51
CA TYR A 504 15.10 3.22 -8.93
C TYR A 504 13.63 3.08 -9.32
N THR A 505 12.73 3.54 -8.46
CA THR A 505 11.28 3.62 -8.73
C THR A 505 10.78 4.98 -8.29
N PHE A 506 9.71 5.49 -8.89
CA PHE A 506 9.00 6.62 -8.28
C PHE A 506 8.40 6.19 -6.94
N ALA A 507 8.50 7.04 -5.92
CA ALA A 507 7.99 6.73 -4.59
C ALA A 507 6.48 6.46 -4.62
N PHE A 508 5.75 7.23 -5.44
CA PHE A 508 4.32 7.06 -5.69
C PHE A 508 4.02 7.11 -7.18
N MET A 509 3.07 6.27 -7.61
CA MET A 509 2.64 6.22 -9.02
C MET A 509 2.12 7.56 -9.51
N SER A 510 1.40 8.30 -8.66
CA SER A 510 0.89 9.63 -8.97
C SER A 510 1.98 10.64 -9.30
N PHE A 511 3.20 10.46 -8.79
CA PHE A 511 4.33 11.34 -9.15
C PHE A 511 4.82 11.01 -10.56
N GLN A 512 4.94 9.73 -10.91
CA GLN A 512 5.28 9.31 -12.26
C GLN A 512 4.21 9.80 -13.26
N GLU A 513 2.93 9.62 -12.94
CA GLU A 513 1.81 10.09 -13.77
C GLU A 513 1.84 11.62 -13.97
N PHE A 514 2.12 12.38 -12.91
CA PHE A 514 2.25 13.84 -12.97
C PHE A 514 3.45 14.29 -13.81
N PHE A 515 4.65 13.77 -13.54
CA PHE A 515 5.86 14.16 -14.28
C PHE A 515 5.78 13.73 -15.76
N ALA A 516 5.11 12.62 -16.05
CA ALA A 516 4.81 12.19 -17.41
C ALA A 516 3.88 13.19 -18.13
N ALA A 517 2.85 13.71 -17.45
CA ALA A 517 1.99 14.75 -18.02
C ALA A 517 2.75 16.07 -18.22
N LEU A 518 3.59 16.46 -17.25
CA LEU A 518 4.39 17.68 -17.31
C LEU A 518 5.35 17.70 -18.51
N TRP A 519 5.89 16.54 -18.92
CA TRP A 519 6.73 16.39 -20.12
C TRP A 519 6.10 17.00 -21.38
N TYR A 520 4.79 16.86 -21.56
CA TYR A 520 4.09 17.28 -22.77
C TYR A 520 3.66 18.75 -22.78
N VAL A 521 3.86 19.46 -21.68
CA VAL A 521 3.64 20.91 -21.60
C VAL A 521 4.94 21.68 -21.34
N LEU A 522 6.06 21.03 -21.00
CA LEU A 522 7.34 21.71 -20.80
C LEU A 522 7.96 22.22 -22.11
N SER A 523 8.42 23.48 -22.10
CA SER A 523 9.08 24.09 -23.26
C SER A 523 10.56 23.70 -23.37
N SER A 524 10.96 23.34 -24.58
CA SER A 524 12.22 22.93 -25.24
C SER A 524 13.17 23.95 -25.90
N PRO A 525 13.92 24.89 -25.27
CA PRO A 525 14.70 25.88 -26.04
C PRO A 525 15.82 25.30 -26.92
N GLN A 526 16.23 24.05 -26.69
CA GLN A 526 17.29 23.36 -27.43
C GLN A 526 16.77 22.47 -28.58
N ARG A 527 15.45 22.42 -28.82
CA ARG A 527 14.84 21.56 -29.84
C ARG A 527 14.29 22.40 -31.00
N LEU A 528 14.28 21.84 -32.21
CA LEU A 528 13.65 22.45 -33.40
C LEU A 528 12.18 22.83 -33.15
N ARG A 529 11.47 22.00 -32.38
CA ARG A 529 10.19 22.36 -31.74
C ARG A 529 10.43 22.51 -30.26
N ASN A 530 10.00 23.62 -29.70
CA ASN A 530 10.16 23.91 -28.28
C ASN A 530 9.25 23.05 -27.38
N PHE A 531 8.83 21.84 -27.76
CA PHE A 531 7.97 20.96 -26.94
C PHE A 531 7.93 19.53 -27.50
N GLN A 532 7.48 18.56 -26.68
CA GLN A 532 7.19 17.20 -27.15
C GLN A 532 5.77 17.14 -27.73
N VAL A 533 5.62 16.63 -28.95
CA VAL A 533 4.32 16.49 -29.61
C VAL A 533 3.63 15.20 -29.16
N LEU A 534 2.36 15.28 -28.78
CA LEU A 534 1.48 14.10 -28.67
C LEU A 534 0.89 13.76 -30.04
N ASP A 535 0.81 12.48 -30.38
CA ASP A 535 0.02 12.04 -31.54
C ASP A 535 -1.44 11.70 -31.17
N SER A 536 -2.28 11.54 -32.18
CA SER A 536 -3.70 11.26 -31.98
C SER A 536 -3.95 9.92 -31.29
N VAL A 537 -3.07 8.94 -31.51
CA VAL A 537 -3.16 7.61 -30.88
C VAL A 537 -2.89 7.74 -29.39
N HIS A 538 -1.82 8.43 -29.00
CA HIS A 538 -1.51 8.72 -27.60
C HIS A 538 -2.64 9.49 -26.91
N VAL A 539 -3.21 10.51 -27.55
CA VAL A 539 -4.35 11.25 -26.97
C VAL A 539 -5.54 10.32 -26.76
N THR A 540 -5.86 9.48 -27.75
CA THR A 540 -6.94 8.50 -27.65
C THR A 540 -6.71 7.55 -26.47
N HIS A 541 -5.48 7.08 -26.25
CA HIS A 541 -5.14 6.23 -25.11
C HIS A 541 -5.26 6.96 -23.75
N LEU A 542 -4.98 8.25 -23.68
CA LEU A 542 -5.11 9.05 -22.44
C LEU A 542 -6.57 9.26 -22.04
N ILE A 543 -7.45 9.48 -23.02
CA ILE A 543 -8.89 9.69 -22.80
C ILE A 543 -9.71 8.41 -22.95
N ALA A 544 -9.07 7.30 -23.32
CA ALA A 544 -9.73 6.03 -23.56
C ALA A 544 -10.47 5.58 -22.32
N TYR A 545 -11.70 5.17 -22.55
CA TYR A 545 -12.56 4.61 -21.54
C TYR A 545 -11.90 3.38 -20.88
N PRO A 546 -11.80 3.33 -19.54
CA PRO A 546 -11.35 2.13 -18.85
C PRO A 546 -12.45 1.06 -18.98
N GLY A 547 -12.37 0.24 -20.03
CA GLY A 547 -13.23 -0.94 -20.20
C GLY A 547 -12.95 -2.03 -19.16
N ARG A 548 -13.17 -3.31 -19.50
CA ARG A 548 -12.86 -4.44 -18.59
C ARG A 548 -11.38 -4.51 -18.18
N LYS A 549 -10.47 -3.99 -19.01
CA LYS A 549 -9.06 -3.76 -18.67
C LYS A 549 -8.90 -2.28 -18.30
N LYS A 550 -8.53 -2.01 -17.05
CA LYS A 550 -8.32 -0.64 -16.56
C LYS A 550 -7.25 0.07 -17.38
N ASN A 551 -7.51 1.33 -17.74
CA ASN A 551 -6.57 2.20 -18.42
C ASN A 551 -5.65 2.87 -17.39
N TYR A 552 -4.39 2.43 -17.31
CA TYR A 552 -3.40 2.97 -16.35
C TYR A 552 -2.90 4.37 -16.72
N LEU A 553 -3.18 4.87 -17.93
CA LEU A 553 -2.82 6.23 -18.38
C LEU A 553 -3.85 7.27 -17.95
N THR A 554 -4.99 6.84 -17.42
CA THR A 554 -6.09 7.71 -16.95
C THR A 554 -5.60 8.87 -16.08
N PRO A 555 -4.79 8.66 -15.02
CA PRO A 555 -4.36 9.77 -14.17
C PRO A 555 -3.37 10.72 -14.87
N MET A 556 -2.52 10.19 -15.74
CA MET A 556 -1.65 11.02 -16.60
C MET A 556 -2.49 11.92 -17.52
N GLY A 557 -3.58 11.38 -18.09
CA GLY A 557 -4.54 12.16 -18.87
C GLY A 557 -5.21 13.28 -18.06
N LEU A 558 -5.57 13.01 -16.80
CA LEU A 558 -6.12 14.03 -15.90
C LEU A 558 -5.12 15.17 -15.67
N PHE A 559 -3.90 14.84 -15.25
CA PHE A 559 -2.87 15.85 -15.02
C PHE A 559 -2.55 16.67 -16.27
N LEU A 560 -2.53 16.02 -17.44
CA LEU A 560 -2.26 16.72 -18.69
C LEU A 560 -3.34 17.76 -18.99
N PHE A 561 -4.62 17.40 -18.87
CA PHE A 561 -5.73 18.33 -19.07
C PHE A 561 -5.78 19.42 -17.99
N GLY A 562 -5.46 19.10 -16.74
CA GLY A 562 -5.35 20.08 -15.66
C GLY A 562 -4.26 21.12 -15.90
N LEU A 563 -3.12 20.72 -16.49
CA LEU A 563 -2.05 21.61 -16.91
C LEU A 563 -2.40 22.48 -18.14
N LEU A 564 -3.53 22.21 -18.82
CA LEU A 564 -4.03 23.09 -19.89
C LEU A 564 -4.75 24.33 -19.35
N ASN A 565 -5.21 24.28 -18.10
CA ASN A 565 -5.80 25.44 -17.43
C ASN A 565 -4.74 26.54 -17.24
N GLU A 566 -5.05 27.77 -17.65
CA GLU A 566 -4.08 28.88 -17.63
C GLU A 566 -3.56 29.19 -16.22
N THR A 567 -4.43 29.22 -15.21
CA THR A 567 -4.03 29.47 -13.83
C THR A 567 -3.11 28.36 -13.29
N CYS A 568 -3.45 27.10 -13.57
CA CYS A 568 -2.60 25.96 -13.21
C CYS A 568 -1.26 25.98 -13.95
N ALA A 569 -1.26 26.30 -15.24
CA ALA A 569 -0.05 26.41 -16.06
C ALA A 569 0.87 27.51 -15.52
N LEU A 570 0.34 28.71 -15.24
CA LEU A 570 1.10 29.81 -14.65
C LEU A 570 1.69 29.45 -13.27
N ALA A 571 0.91 28.76 -12.43
CA ALA A 571 1.41 28.25 -11.16
C ALA A 571 2.59 27.28 -11.38
N ALA A 572 2.47 26.34 -12.32
CA ALA A 572 3.51 25.39 -12.65
C ALA A 572 4.77 26.05 -13.24
N GLU A 573 4.62 27.05 -14.12
CA GLU A 573 5.75 27.83 -14.65
C GLU A 573 6.53 28.52 -13.53
N LYS A 574 5.82 29.18 -12.61
CA LYS A 574 6.43 29.86 -11.46
C LYS A 574 7.12 28.87 -10.52
N SER A 575 6.47 27.75 -10.25
CA SER A 575 6.92 26.72 -9.32
C SER A 575 8.14 25.94 -9.81
N PHE A 576 8.08 25.44 -11.05
CA PHE A 576 9.16 24.63 -11.64
C PHE A 576 10.21 25.47 -12.37
N ARG A 577 10.00 26.79 -12.45
CA ARG A 577 10.86 27.77 -13.16
C ARG A 577 11.09 27.39 -14.62
N GLY A 578 10.14 26.71 -15.26
CA GLY A 578 10.21 26.29 -16.66
C GLY A 578 9.05 26.86 -17.44
N LYS A 579 9.29 27.39 -18.64
CA LYS A 579 8.20 27.84 -19.52
C LYS A 579 7.34 26.64 -19.92
N LEU A 580 6.03 26.77 -19.80
CA LEU A 580 5.08 25.81 -20.30
C LEU A 580 4.56 26.26 -21.67
N THR A 581 4.04 25.31 -22.41
CA THR A 581 3.48 25.54 -23.74
C THR A 581 2.16 24.80 -23.87
N LEU A 582 1.17 25.52 -24.37
CA LEU A 582 -0.14 24.96 -24.72
C LEU A 582 -0.13 24.40 -26.15
N SER A 583 1.03 24.12 -26.74
CA SER A 583 1.12 23.70 -28.15
C SER A 583 0.41 22.37 -28.45
N ASN A 584 0.30 21.47 -27.47
CA ASN A 584 -0.48 20.24 -27.60
C ASN A 584 -1.99 20.46 -27.39
N ARG A 585 -2.42 21.62 -26.88
CA ARG A 585 -3.82 21.92 -26.55
C ARG A 585 -4.71 21.72 -27.76
N LYS A 586 -4.46 22.40 -28.88
CA LYS A 586 -5.29 22.27 -30.10
C LYS A 586 -5.51 20.81 -30.50
N LYS A 587 -4.44 20.01 -30.51
CA LYS A 587 -4.50 18.60 -30.90
C LYS A 587 -5.23 17.71 -29.90
N LEU A 588 -5.03 17.97 -28.60
CA LEU A 588 -5.77 17.29 -27.53
C LEU A 588 -7.28 17.53 -27.68
N LEU A 589 -7.66 18.78 -27.95
CA LEU A 589 -9.06 19.16 -28.13
C LEU A 589 -9.66 18.60 -29.42
N GLU A 590 -8.92 18.59 -30.53
CA GLU A 590 -9.38 18.01 -31.80
C GLU A 590 -9.69 16.51 -31.67
N VAL A 591 -8.79 15.73 -31.04
CA VAL A 591 -9.00 14.29 -30.85
C VAL A 591 -10.09 14.01 -29.81
N ALA A 592 -10.18 14.83 -28.76
CA ALA A 592 -11.25 14.75 -27.78
C ALA A 592 -12.62 15.01 -28.40
N ALA A 593 -12.74 16.00 -29.30
CA ALA A 593 -13.96 16.27 -30.04
C ALA A 593 -14.34 15.05 -30.87
N LEU A 594 -13.45 14.48 -31.68
CA LEU A 594 -13.75 13.31 -32.50
C LEU A 594 -14.11 12.03 -31.72
N SER A 595 -13.85 12.00 -30.40
CA SER A 595 -14.12 10.86 -29.52
C SER A 595 -15.56 10.91 -28.97
N HIS A 596 -16.56 10.84 -29.85
CA HIS A 596 -17.98 10.98 -29.47
C HIS A 596 -18.62 9.68 -28.95
N GLU A 597 -17.97 8.53 -29.07
CA GLU A 597 -18.51 7.26 -28.57
C GLU A 597 -18.19 7.05 -27.09
N PHE A 598 -19.14 7.39 -26.23
CA PHE A 598 -19.09 7.07 -24.81
C PHE A 598 -19.53 5.62 -24.57
N GLY A 599 -18.58 4.76 -24.22
CA GLY A 599 -18.85 3.36 -23.85
C GLY A 599 -19.72 3.23 -22.58
N PRO A 600 -20.33 2.05 -22.33
CA PRO A 600 -21.21 1.83 -21.19
C PRO A 600 -20.46 2.02 -19.86
N PRO A 601 -21.06 2.71 -18.87
CA PRO A 601 -20.47 2.97 -17.56
C PRO A 601 -19.96 1.73 -16.82
N THR A 602 -18.90 1.93 -16.04
CA THR A 602 -18.35 0.87 -15.19
C THR A 602 -18.96 1.01 -13.80
N PRO A 603 -19.01 -0.10 -13.03
CA PRO A 603 -19.55 -0.09 -11.67
C PRO A 603 -18.82 0.82 -10.67
N HIS A 604 -17.77 1.53 -11.08
CA HIS A 604 -16.91 2.28 -10.17
C HIS A 604 -17.01 3.78 -10.35
N HIS A 605 -17.35 4.26 -11.56
CA HIS A 605 -17.32 5.71 -11.83
C HIS A 605 -18.39 6.24 -12.78
N GLY A 606 -19.28 5.44 -13.38
CA GLY A 606 -20.46 5.99 -14.09
C GLY A 606 -20.20 6.78 -15.39
N VAL A 607 -19.01 7.37 -15.52
CA VAL A 607 -18.71 8.55 -16.32
C VAL A 607 -17.45 8.28 -17.16
N PRO A 608 -17.48 8.54 -18.47
CA PRO A 608 -16.32 8.40 -19.35
C PRO A 608 -15.11 9.24 -18.93
N GLN A 609 -13.90 8.71 -19.16
CA GLN A 609 -12.64 9.35 -18.80
C GLN A 609 -12.48 10.76 -19.41
N LEU A 610 -12.95 10.95 -20.65
CA LEU A 610 -12.93 12.25 -21.30
C LEU A 610 -13.64 13.34 -20.45
N LEU A 611 -14.77 13.03 -19.81
CA LEU A 611 -15.49 14.01 -19.01
C LEU A 611 -14.72 14.41 -17.74
N TYR A 612 -13.98 13.48 -17.13
CA TYR A 612 -13.07 13.82 -16.03
C TYR A 612 -11.91 14.71 -16.52
N CYS A 613 -11.31 14.39 -17.67
CA CYS A 613 -10.28 15.23 -18.28
C CYS A 613 -10.80 16.64 -18.58
N LEU A 614 -11.98 16.77 -19.17
CA LEU A 614 -12.63 18.05 -19.44
C LEU A 614 -12.94 18.83 -18.17
N HIS A 615 -13.49 18.16 -17.14
CA HIS A 615 -13.74 18.79 -15.84
C HIS A 615 -12.44 19.33 -15.22
N GLU A 616 -11.35 18.58 -15.31
CA GLU A 616 -10.05 18.98 -14.76
C GLU A 616 -9.47 20.25 -15.41
N THR A 617 -9.90 20.61 -16.64
CA THR A 617 -9.52 21.89 -17.28
C THR A 617 -10.14 23.11 -16.59
N GLN A 618 -11.33 22.96 -15.99
CA GLN A 618 -12.12 24.07 -15.40
C GLN A 618 -12.38 25.24 -16.38
N GLU A 619 -12.47 24.95 -17.69
CA GLU A 619 -12.72 25.95 -18.73
C GLU A 619 -14.04 25.68 -19.47
N GLU A 620 -15.12 26.36 -19.06
CA GLU A 620 -16.46 26.13 -19.59
C GLU A 620 -16.57 26.33 -21.11
N ALA A 621 -15.88 27.35 -21.66
CA ALA A 621 -15.85 27.60 -23.09
C ALA A 621 -15.25 26.43 -23.88
N LEU A 622 -14.19 25.81 -23.34
CA LEU A 622 -13.49 24.68 -23.96
C LEU A 622 -14.32 23.40 -23.89
N VAL A 623 -14.98 23.16 -22.74
CA VAL A 623 -15.91 22.05 -22.59
C VAL A 623 -17.08 22.20 -23.57
N SER A 624 -17.65 23.40 -23.67
CA SER A 624 -18.74 23.69 -24.60
C SER A 624 -18.33 23.46 -26.04
N GLN A 625 -17.12 23.89 -26.44
CA GLN A 625 -16.60 23.67 -27.78
C GLN A 625 -16.46 22.19 -28.14
N ILE A 626 -15.98 21.35 -27.21
CA ILE A 626 -15.75 19.92 -27.47
C ILE A 626 -17.07 19.14 -27.48
N LEU A 627 -18.01 19.51 -26.62
CA LEU A 627 -19.29 18.81 -26.48
C LEU A 627 -20.37 19.36 -27.42
N ASN A 628 -20.12 20.45 -28.16
CA ASN A 628 -21.10 21.08 -29.05
C ASN A 628 -21.67 20.10 -30.09
N ASP A 629 -20.81 19.24 -30.64
CA ASP A 629 -21.21 18.25 -31.65
C ASP A 629 -21.71 16.93 -31.04
N CYS A 630 -21.73 16.82 -29.69
CA CYS A 630 -22.23 15.65 -29.00
C CYS A 630 -23.77 15.67 -28.91
N GLN A 631 -24.42 15.11 -29.92
CA GLN A 631 -25.89 15.07 -30.01
C GLN A 631 -26.56 14.12 -29.01
N LYS A 632 -25.82 13.13 -28.49
CA LYS A 632 -26.36 12.13 -27.56
C LYS A 632 -25.26 11.55 -26.66
N ALA A 633 -25.39 11.74 -25.35
CA ALA A 633 -24.61 11.01 -24.35
C ALA A 633 -25.52 10.01 -23.64
N ALA A 634 -25.13 8.73 -23.62
CA ALA A 634 -25.87 7.68 -22.93
C ALA A 634 -25.11 7.26 -21.66
N LEU A 635 -25.58 7.73 -20.50
CA LEU A 635 -25.07 7.30 -19.20
C LEU A 635 -26.00 6.20 -18.66
N THR A 636 -25.52 4.97 -18.61
CA THR A 636 -26.24 3.86 -17.95
C THR A 636 -25.96 3.85 -16.45
N VAL A 637 -26.91 4.38 -15.68
CA VAL A 637 -26.88 4.31 -14.21
C VAL A 637 -27.43 2.95 -13.79
N SER A 638 -26.56 2.08 -13.27
CA SER A 638 -26.93 0.69 -12.94
C SER A 638 -27.00 0.42 -11.44
N LYS A 639 -26.37 1.27 -10.62
CA LYS A 639 -26.26 1.14 -9.17
C LYS A 639 -26.47 2.51 -8.51
N VAL A 640 -26.90 2.51 -7.24
CA VAL A 640 -27.09 3.75 -6.43
C VAL A 640 -25.84 4.62 -6.39
N LYS A 641 -24.65 4.03 -6.50
CA LYS A 641 -23.34 4.72 -6.55
C LYS A 641 -22.99 5.32 -7.93
N ASP A 642 -23.77 5.02 -8.95
CA ASP A 642 -23.63 5.59 -10.29
C ASP A 642 -24.50 6.87 -10.43
N ILE A 643 -25.39 7.15 -9.45
CA ILE A 643 -26.13 8.41 -9.22
C ILE A 643 -25.24 9.32 -8.37
#